data_AF-A0A2H3ATZ7-F1
#
_entry.id   AF-A0A2H3ATZ7-F1
#
_cell.length_a   1.000
_cell.length_b   1.000
_cell.length_c   1.000
_cell.angle_alpha   90.00
_cell.angle_beta   90.00
_cell.angle_gamma   90.00
#
_symmetry.space_group_name_H-M   'P 1'
#
loop_
_entity.id
_entity.type
_entity.pdbx_description
1 polymer ?
#
loop_
_entity_poly.entity_id
_entity_poly.type
_entity_poly.pdbx_seq_one_letter_code
_entity_poly.pdbx_strand_id
1 'polypeptide(L)'
;MNIDPSSPSPSSISRALVPIDAGRRQREYDMELDLSASSSSMDLVVLKDDSGMSDTHQSKRHAVAGPNRQSHDEMLGALRYSQDWEHEKNNIIRLLKAQHGALTEELKRYQQYFPVPKVIYADLENNKLPAAELKRQVSLLHSEREVMLQERTRHLMTMAEQQKDVDKLLKQRAKDERLLTQQREYINQVNQRQSIDGNILQAQKESLEKQNKFIAGMMSRMEVLKEESTKTHEEMDNRSAELEALKTDNAKTCVRLAELEKAIVRILHSFASLARSDETLQKSKDNEIVSLQGRLAVIAAPPSQSSMGGIASTPENPAGPVPSATQNSSRIVPLPRKISTPKGTSRTPTKIQRQQIKVPISSWREASPAVDPAPSHLTESQGSTSAAGSTASQLAAAQSAAQEGAAAEPAVADPTAPHPAGTPEHPSMQENATMGIGGMPSNLNLGDLDQLIQFLASCLKQVVVSDPKESLETGQGTLAPKKMTVRMEQQERMGRKGKNEIQTFIRRWWCKFYKMSSIEEFIVYKAQEQQIVLAFKDKQGPGPTNDDLILDFSHGFASSKWNRAIFSIMIPMIQGELKKEPALPAVDSDYIVETLLGLLRRSRVKWAEALPRYKTGTTQLETGEEVVQRMAETGEHVHKVAASQASKVRKHKRRVMTAKKMISIKTKNGDVDLQTWQLFLKMLQMLDVNGMSSEEDVTRVIGGITQTMYTIKLCIWRNGDVVKYLEDIDGASPQFTGKGSHPAHRERETVPRMNEMVNAPQGLPRALYDPGWLAELDEYEQGDLCIFKETFELLKKVVEAADMPEMMVEEVD
;
A
#
# COMPACT_ATOMS: atom_id res chain seq x y z
N MET A 1 30.87 68.72 -13.92
CA MET A 1 29.42 68.84 -14.17
C MET A 1 28.75 67.77 -13.31
N ASN A 2 28.35 68.07 -12.07
CA ASN A 2 27.10 68.72 -11.63
C ASN A 2 25.85 67.97 -12.14
N ILE A 3 24.81 67.62 -11.37
CA ILE A 3 24.38 67.87 -9.99
C ILE A 3 23.28 66.81 -9.70
N ASP A 4 23.13 66.50 -8.42
CA ASP A 4 22.09 65.77 -7.66
C ASP A 4 20.67 66.43 -7.78
N PRO A 5 19.75 66.39 -6.80
CA PRO A 5 18.88 65.32 -6.25
C PRO A 5 17.37 65.65 -6.43
N SER A 6 16.45 64.79 -5.96
CA SER A 6 15.42 65.12 -4.94
C SER A 6 14.13 64.28 -5.02
N SER A 7 13.75 63.72 -3.86
CA SER A 7 12.43 63.15 -3.55
C SER A 7 11.33 64.24 -3.53
N PRO A 8 10.03 63.87 -3.55
CA PRO A 8 9.36 63.70 -2.25
C PRO A 8 8.28 62.59 -2.20
N SER A 9 8.01 62.16 -0.97
CA SER A 9 6.84 61.41 -0.53
C SER A 9 5.51 62.08 -0.94
N PRO A 10 4.39 61.33 -0.92
CA PRO A 10 3.34 61.75 -0.01
C PRO A 10 2.69 60.61 0.79
N SER A 11 2.35 61.03 2.00
CA SER A 11 1.53 60.43 3.03
C SER A 11 0.11 60.03 2.59
N SER A 12 -0.34 58.91 3.17
CA SER A 12 -1.62 58.74 3.87
C SER A 12 -2.89 59.33 3.24
N ILE A 13 -3.72 58.46 2.66
CA ILE A 13 -5.17 58.62 2.66
C ILE A 13 -5.80 57.40 3.32
N SER A 14 -6.26 57.60 4.54
CA SER A 14 -7.19 56.74 5.25
C SER A 14 -8.49 56.64 4.48
N ARG A 15 -8.94 55.42 4.18
CA ARG A 15 -10.34 55.14 3.86
C ARG A 15 -10.81 53.94 4.67
N ALA A 16 -11.43 54.25 5.80
CA ALA A 16 -12.32 53.34 6.50
C ALA A 16 -13.58 53.14 5.66
N LEU A 17 -14.08 51.90 5.56
CA LEU A 17 -15.51 51.55 5.48
C LEU A 17 -15.68 50.01 5.57
N VAL A 18 -16.14 49.59 6.76
CA VAL A 18 -17.13 48.54 7.08
C VAL A 18 -16.83 47.06 6.77
N PRO A 19 -16.93 46.17 7.79
CA PRO A 19 -16.77 44.73 7.64
C PRO A 19 -18.06 44.07 7.14
N ILE A 20 -17.95 43.23 6.11
CA ILE A 20 -19.01 42.30 5.72
C ILE A 20 -18.85 41.02 6.54
N ASP A 21 -19.85 40.81 7.39
CA ASP A 21 -20.13 39.59 8.12
C ASP A 21 -20.38 38.43 7.15
N ALA A 22 -19.63 37.34 7.29
CA ALA A 22 -19.85 36.10 6.57
C ALA A 22 -19.51 34.90 7.47
N GLY A 23 -20.32 34.70 8.50
CA GLY A 23 -20.50 33.37 9.08
C GLY A 23 -21.24 32.46 8.08
N ARG A 24 -20.57 31.45 7.53
CA ARG A 24 -21.27 30.25 7.03
C ARG A 24 -20.40 29.01 7.08
N ARG A 25 -20.89 28.07 7.89
CA ARG A 25 -20.47 26.67 8.00
C ARG A 25 -20.55 25.99 6.62
N GLN A 26 -19.50 25.29 6.20
CA GLN A 26 -19.59 24.25 5.18
C GLN A 26 -19.28 22.90 5.82
N ARG A 27 -20.31 22.04 5.77
CA ARG A 27 -20.24 20.60 5.99
C ARG A 27 -19.91 19.93 4.65
N GLU A 28 -19.22 18.80 4.77
CA GLU A 28 -19.23 17.58 3.93
C GLU A 28 -19.96 17.63 2.57
N TYR A 29 -19.23 17.21 1.52
CA TYR A 29 -19.80 16.61 0.32
C TYR A 29 -19.20 15.20 0.16
N ASP A 30 -20.01 14.18 0.47
CA ASP A 30 -19.88 12.83 -0.10
C ASP A 30 -20.78 12.79 -1.35
N MET A 31 -20.24 12.30 -2.47
CA MET A 31 -20.98 12.05 -3.70
C MET A 31 -21.55 10.63 -3.68
N GLU A 32 -22.89 10.50 -3.60
CA GLU A 32 -23.62 9.26 -3.91
C GLU A 32 -24.22 9.36 -5.32
N LEU A 33 -23.98 8.33 -6.13
CA LEU A 33 -24.59 8.10 -7.44
C LEU A 33 -25.78 7.15 -7.28
N ASP A 34 -26.98 7.62 -7.61
CA ASP A 34 -28.21 6.82 -7.72
C ASP A 34 -28.27 6.12 -9.08
N LEU A 35 -28.38 4.79 -9.08
CA LEU A 35 -28.81 4.01 -10.26
C LEU A 35 -30.03 3.16 -9.87
N SER A 36 -31.16 3.49 -10.48
CA SER A 36 -32.39 2.71 -10.43
C SER A 36 -32.46 1.82 -11.67
N ALA A 37 -32.70 0.51 -11.47
CA ALA A 37 -33.05 -0.39 -12.56
C ALA A 37 -34.12 -1.39 -12.08
N SER A 38 -35.13 -1.50 -12.93
CA SER A 38 -36.39 -2.20 -12.80
C SER A 38 -36.27 -3.72 -12.91
N SER A 39 -37.04 -4.41 -12.07
CA SER A 39 -37.26 -5.85 -12.05
C SER A 39 -37.98 -6.34 -13.33
N SER A 40 -37.49 -7.44 -13.91
CA SER A 40 -38.25 -8.30 -14.83
C SER A 40 -38.01 -9.76 -14.46
N SER A 41 -39.12 -10.42 -14.11
CA SER A 41 -39.28 -11.81 -13.69
C SER A 41 -39.01 -12.78 -14.85
N MET A 42 -38.26 -13.86 -14.61
CA MET A 42 -38.38 -15.09 -15.41
C MET A 42 -38.03 -16.35 -14.60
N ASP A 43 -38.79 -17.39 -14.90
CA ASP A 43 -39.03 -18.61 -14.14
C ASP A 43 -37.87 -19.62 -14.17
N LEU A 44 -37.77 -20.34 -13.05
CA LEU A 44 -36.89 -21.47 -12.78
C LEU A 44 -37.24 -22.68 -13.66
N VAL A 45 -36.25 -23.23 -14.37
CA VAL A 45 -36.28 -24.63 -14.84
C VAL A 45 -35.16 -25.38 -14.12
N VAL A 46 -35.58 -26.36 -13.31
CA VAL A 46 -34.74 -27.27 -12.54
C VAL A 46 -34.27 -28.41 -13.45
N LEU A 47 -32.96 -28.58 -13.61
CA LEU A 47 -32.37 -29.81 -14.13
C LEU A 47 -31.54 -30.46 -13.02
N LYS A 48 -31.99 -31.64 -12.62
CA LYS A 48 -31.26 -32.64 -11.85
C LYS A 48 -30.23 -33.28 -12.78
N ASP A 49 -28.99 -33.43 -12.33
CA ASP A 49 -28.07 -34.41 -12.89
C ASP A 49 -27.52 -35.31 -11.78
N ASP A 50 -27.85 -36.58 -11.93
CA ASP A 50 -27.25 -37.76 -11.32
C ASP A 50 -25.90 -38.06 -11.98
N SER A 51 -24.86 -38.32 -11.19
CA SER A 51 -23.75 -39.24 -11.52
C SER A 51 -22.86 -39.32 -10.28
N GLY A 52 -22.48 -40.47 -9.73
CA GLY A 52 -22.27 -41.77 -10.34
C GLY A 52 -20.89 -42.22 -9.85
N MET A 53 -20.86 -43.00 -8.77
CA MET A 53 -19.63 -43.54 -8.18
C MET A 53 -18.86 -44.41 -9.19
N SER A 54 -17.54 -44.28 -9.20
CA SER A 54 -16.66 -45.35 -9.65
C SER A 54 -15.35 -45.33 -8.84
N ASP A 55 -15.30 -46.24 -7.87
CA ASP A 55 -14.08 -46.77 -7.27
C ASP A 55 -13.28 -47.54 -8.32
N THR A 56 -12.04 -47.12 -8.58
CA THR A 56 -10.91 -48.02 -8.87
C THR A 56 -9.65 -47.19 -8.97
N HIS A 57 -8.69 -47.33 -8.05
CA HIS A 57 -7.28 -47.35 -8.42
C HIS A 57 -6.44 -48.09 -7.37
N GLN A 58 -5.99 -49.27 -7.78
CA GLN A 58 -4.99 -50.08 -7.12
C GLN A 58 -3.61 -49.40 -7.15
N SER A 59 -2.98 -49.49 -5.98
CA SER A 59 -1.56 -49.42 -5.65
C SER A 59 -0.57 -49.76 -6.78
N LYS A 60 0.32 -48.79 -7.09
CA LYS A 60 1.69 -49.03 -7.56
C LYS A 60 2.63 -48.06 -6.83
N ARG A 61 3.13 -48.49 -5.67
CA ARG A 61 4.23 -47.83 -4.97
C ARG A 61 5.54 -48.14 -5.70
N HIS A 62 6.04 -47.17 -6.46
CA HIS A 62 7.44 -47.17 -6.88
C HIS A 62 8.30 -46.72 -5.69
N ALA A 63 9.17 -47.62 -5.22
CA ALA A 63 10.19 -47.32 -4.25
C ALA A 63 11.24 -46.40 -4.90
N VAL A 64 11.18 -45.11 -4.56
CA VAL A 64 12.27 -44.17 -4.86
C VAL A 64 13.34 -44.40 -3.80
N ALA A 65 14.51 -44.87 -4.24
CA ALA A 65 15.70 -44.97 -3.41
C ALA A 65 16.10 -43.56 -2.96
N GLY A 66 15.84 -43.25 -1.69
CA GLY A 66 16.22 -41.98 -1.07
C GLY A 66 17.74 -41.87 -0.94
N PRO A 67 18.32 -40.67 -1.13
CA PRO A 67 19.75 -40.48 -1.03
C PRO A 67 20.20 -40.50 0.44
N ASN A 68 21.27 -41.24 0.66
CA ASN A 68 22.31 -41.00 1.66
C ASN A 68 21.99 -41.30 3.14
N ARG A 69 21.86 -42.58 3.49
CA ARG A 69 21.98 -43.09 4.88
C ARG A 69 23.28 -42.65 5.58
N GLN A 70 24.32 -42.34 4.82
CA GLN A 70 25.62 -41.92 5.32
C GLN A 70 25.56 -40.60 6.11
N SER A 71 24.65 -39.68 5.74
CA SER A 71 24.47 -38.40 6.45
C SER A 71 23.87 -38.56 7.85
N HIS A 72 23.03 -39.57 8.07
CA HIS A 72 22.36 -39.78 9.35
C HIS A 72 23.32 -40.39 10.38
N ASP A 73 24.16 -41.34 9.96
CA ASP A 73 25.17 -41.94 10.85
C ASP A 73 26.30 -40.94 11.19
N GLU A 74 26.66 -40.04 10.28
CA GLU A 74 27.59 -38.93 10.57
C GLU A 74 27.01 -37.94 11.59
N MET A 75 25.73 -37.63 11.50
CA MET A 75 25.04 -36.75 12.45
C MET A 75 24.91 -37.39 13.85
N LEU A 76 24.64 -38.70 13.92
CA LEU A 76 24.64 -39.45 15.18
C LEU A 76 26.05 -39.57 15.78
N GLY A 77 27.08 -39.71 14.95
CA GLY A 77 28.48 -39.67 15.36
C GLY A 77 28.87 -38.32 15.98
N ALA A 78 28.45 -37.21 15.35
CA ALA A 78 28.68 -35.87 15.87
C ALA A 78 27.96 -35.61 17.20
N LEU A 79 26.75 -36.15 17.38
CA LEU A 79 26.00 -36.08 18.64
C LEU A 79 26.69 -36.85 19.78
N ARG A 80 27.20 -38.06 19.52
CA ARG A 80 27.94 -38.84 20.53
C ARG A 80 29.24 -38.15 20.93
N TYR A 81 30.00 -37.66 19.94
CA TYR A 81 31.23 -36.90 20.19
C TYR A 81 30.98 -35.64 21.04
N SER A 82 29.86 -34.94 20.80
CA SER A 82 29.47 -33.78 21.60
C SER A 82 29.13 -34.14 23.06
N GLN A 83 28.50 -35.29 23.30
CA GLN A 83 28.15 -35.74 24.65
C GLN A 83 29.38 -36.21 25.43
N ASP A 84 30.27 -36.97 24.80
CA ASP A 84 31.53 -37.42 25.41
C ASP A 84 32.40 -36.21 25.79
N TRP A 85 32.43 -35.18 24.94
CA TRP A 85 33.14 -33.94 25.19
C TRP A 85 32.55 -33.10 26.35
N GLU A 86 31.22 -33.01 26.44
CA GLU A 86 30.54 -32.39 27.60
C GLU A 86 30.90 -33.11 28.91
N HIS A 87 31.01 -34.45 28.87
CA HIS A 87 31.41 -35.24 30.02
C HIS A 87 32.87 -35.01 30.43
N GLU A 88 33.78 -34.89 29.46
CA GLU A 88 35.19 -34.56 29.70
C GLU A 88 35.38 -33.15 30.27
N LYS A 89 34.66 -32.16 29.73
CA LYS A 89 34.60 -30.78 30.25
C LYS A 89 34.17 -30.75 31.71
N ASN A 90 33.13 -31.49 32.07
CA ASN A 90 32.65 -31.56 33.45
C ASN A 90 33.66 -32.23 34.39
N ASN A 91 34.41 -33.22 33.90
CA ASN A 91 35.49 -33.86 34.67
C ASN A 91 36.66 -32.90 34.92
N ILE A 92 37.06 -32.10 33.93
CA ILE A 92 38.12 -31.09 34.07
C ILE A 92 37.71 -30.02 35.09
N ILE A 93 36.46 -29.54 35.04
CA ILE A 93 35.95 -28.56 36.00
C ILE A 93 35.94 -29.12 37.43
N ARG A 94 35.56 -30.40 37.62
CA ARG A 94 35.66 -31.07 38.92
C ARG A 94 37.10 -31.16 39.42
N LEU A 95 38.04 -31.52 38.55
CA LEU A 95 39.45 -31.63 38.90
C LEU A 95 40.03 -30.29 39.35
N LEU A 96 39.75 -29.20 38.63
CA LEU A 96 40.20 -27.86 38.99
C LEU A 96 39.60 -27.37 40.32
N LYS A 97 38.31 -27.64 40.57
CA LYS A 97 37.67 -27.34 41.86
C LYS A 97 38.31 -28.12 43.00
N ALA A 98 38.65 -29.40 42.79
CA ALA A 98 39.31 -30.22 43.79
C ALA A 98 40.73 -29.70 44.10
N GLN A 99 41.50 -29.31 43.09
CA GLN A 99 42.83 -28.72 43.25
C GLN A 99 42.77 -27.39 44.03
N HIS A 100 41.81 -26.52 43.71
CA HIS A 100 41.62 -25.27 44.44
C HIS A 100 41.24 -25.49 45.91
N GLY A 101 40.36 -26.46 46.18
CA GLY A 101 40.01 -26.86 47.54
C GLY A 101 41.22 -27.38 48.34
N ALA A 102 42.05 -28.22 47.71
CA ALA A 102 43.27 -28.74 48.34
C ALA A 102 44.27 -27.64 48.69
N LEU A 103 44.53 -26.70 47.77
CA LEU A 103 45.40 -25.53 48.01
C LEU A 103 44.88 -24.62 49.13
N THR A 104 43.56 -24.45 49.22
CA THR A 104 42.92 -23.62 50.24
C THR A 104 43.06 -24.25 51.63
N GLU A 105 42.85 -25.57 51.73
CA GLU A 105 43.04 -26.30 52.99
C GLU A 105 44.50 -26.39 53.40
N GLU A 106 45.43 -26.50 52.45
CA GLU A 106 46.86 -26.44 52.72
C GLU A 106 47.29 -25.06 53.27
N LEU A 107 46.77 -23.97 52.68
CA LEU A 107 46.97 -22.61 53.19
C LEU A 107 46.47 -22.46 54.64
N LYS A 108 45.31 -23.05 54.93
CA LYS A 108 44.68 -23.03 56.25
C LYS A 108 45.47 -23.83 57.29
N ARG A 109 45.96 -25.03 56.93
CA ARG A 109 46.87 -25.81 57.78
C ARG A 109 48.16 -25.04 58.05
N TYR A 110 48.75 -24.40 57.04
CA TYR A 110 49.96 -23.60 57.23
C TYR A 110 49.76 -22.41 58.19
N GLN A 111 48.61 -21.73 58.14
CA GLN A 111 48.28 -20.69 59.11
C GLN A 111 48.15 -21.25 60.55
N GLN A 112 47.77 -22.52 60.68
CA GLN A 112 47.66 -23.22 61.95
C GLN A 112 49.01 -23.70 62.51
N TYR A 113 49.95 -24.08 61.66
CA TYR A 113 51.26 -24.61 62.07
C TYR A 113 52.33 -23.54 62.34
N PHE A 114 52.10 -22.28 61.97
CA PHE A 114 53.00 -21.16 62.27
C PHE A 114 52.36 -20.08 63.16
N PRO A 115 51.92 -20.40 64.40
CA PRO A 115 51.78 -19.36 65.41
C PRO A 115 53.17 -18.75 65.60
N VAL A 116 53.29 -17.43 65.48
CA VAL A 116 54.52 -16.67 65.74
C VAL A 116 55.21 -17.25 66.99
N PRO A 117 56.42 -17.84 66.90
CA PRO A 117 57.02 -18.52 68.03
C PRO A 117 57.34 -17.54 69.14
N LYS A 118 56.44 -17.41 70.13
CA LYS A 118 56.74 -16.79 71.42
C LYS A 118 57.75 -17.61 72.23
N VAL A 119 58.06 -18.83 71.78
CA VAL A 119 58.88 -19.82 72.52
C VAL A 119 60.39 -19.58 72.34
N ILE A 120 60.85 -18.87 71.30
CA ILE A 120 62.29 -18.59 71.13
C ILE A 120 62.82 -17.61 72.21
N TYR A 121 61.94 -16.86 72.88
CA TYR A 121 62.35 -15.98 73.97
C TYR A 121 62.48 -16.68 75.34
N ALA A 122 62.07 -17.94 75.49
CA ALA A 122 62.10 -18.63 76.79
C ALA A 122 63.43 -19.34 77.09
N ASP A 123 64.13 -19.89 76.07
CA ASP A 123 65.42 -20.58 76.27
C ASP A 123 66.64 -19.65 76.24
N LEU A 124 66.42 -18.35 76.02
CA LEU A 124 67.46 -17.32 75.95
C LEU A 124 68.00 -16.86 77.30
N GLU A 125 67.29 -17.13 78.40
CA GLU A 125 67.74 -16.72 79.73
C GLU A 125 68.80 -17.64 80.32
N ASN A 126 68.99 -18.86 79.79
CA ASN A 126 69.83 -19.87 80.45
C ASN A 126 71.14 -20.24 79.73
N ASN A 127 71.44 -19.72 78.53
CA ASN A 127 72.67 -20.05 77.81
C ASN A 127 73.48 -18.81 77.43
N LYS A 128 74.71 -18.72 77.96
CA LYS A 128 75.73 -17.68 77.68
C LYS A 128 76.31 -17.80 76.26
N LEU A 129 75.47 -17.83 75.23
CA LEU A 129 75.93 -17.55 73.87
C LEU A 129 76.13 -16.02 73.75
N PRO A 130 77.25 -15.54 73.20
CA PRO A 130 77.45 -14.11 73.02
C PRO A 130 76.29 -13.54 72.21
N ALA A 131 75.58 -12.54 72.75
CA ALA A 131 74.37 -11.98 72.16
C ALA A 131 74.52 -11.58 70.68
N ALA A 132 75.75 -11.31 70.23
CA ALA A 132 76.09 -11.04 68.83
C ALA A 132 75.84 -12.23 67.89
N GLU A 133 76.16 -13.46 68.31
CA GLU A 133 76.00 -14.65 67.47
C GLU A 133 74.53 -15.04 67.34
N LEU A 134 73.78 -14.90 68.42
CA LEU A 134 72.35 -15.18 68.41
C LEU A 134 71.57 -14.15 67.59
N LYS A 135 72.00 -12.88 67.63
CA LYS A 135 71.46 -11.83 66.75
C LYS A 135 71.75 -12.13 65.28
N ARG A 136 72.92 -12.71 64.95
CA ARG A 136 73.22 -13.18 63.58
C ARG A 136 72.33 -14.33 63.15
N GLN A 137 72.15 -15.35 63.99
CA GLN A 137 71.31 -16.51 63.66
C GLN A 137 69.84 -16.11 63.49
N VAL A 138 69.30 -15.25 64.37
CA VAL A 138 67.94 -14.72 64.21
C VAL A 138 67.82 -13.87 62.96
N SER A 139 68.82 -13.04 62.64
CA SER A 139 68.83 -12.25 61.41
C SER A 139 68.88 -13.13 60.15
N LEU A 140 69.65 -14.23 60.19
CA LEU A 140 69.74 -15.18 59.08
C LEU A 140 68.40 -15.91 58.87
N LEU A 141 67.81 -16.45 59.94
CA LEU A 141 66.49 -17.11 59.88
C LEU A 141 65.38 -16.15 59.42
N HIS A 142 65.46 -14.87 59.80
CA HIS A 142 64.53 -13.87 59.31
C HIS A 142 64.71 -13.62 57.81
N SER A 143 65.96 -13.52 57.33
CA SER A 143 66.26 -13.35 55.91
C SER A 143 65.83 -14.55 55.06
N GLU A 144 66.07 -15.78 55.53
CA GLU A 144 65.64 -17.00 54.82
C GLU A 144 64.10 -17.10 54.76
N ARG A 145 63.42 -16.76 55.87
CA ARG A 145 61.96 -16.71 55.90
C ARG A 145 61.42 -15.65 54.94
N GLU A 146 62.06 -14.49 54.87
CA GLU A 146 61.66 -13.41 53.97
C GLU A 146 61.83 -13.82 52.49
N VAL A 147 62.94 -14.47 52.14
CA VAL A 147 63.17 -15.02 50.80
C VAL A 147 62.11 -16.07 50.43
N MET A 148 61.82 -17.03 51.32
CA MET A 148 60.77 -18.04 51.07
C MET A 148 59.37 -17.40 50.90
N LEU A 149 59.05 -16.37 51.68
CA LEU A 149 57.79 -15.64 51.54
C LEU A 149 57.72 -14.88 50.21
N GLN A 150 58.82 -14.27 49.76
CA GLN A 150 58.90 -13.59 48.47
C GLN A 150 58.75 -14.57 47.30
N GLU A 151 59.44 -15.71 47.32
CA GLU A 151 59.32 -16.74 46.29
C GLU A 151 57.90 -17.32 46.23
N ARG A 152 57.28 -17.59 47.38
CA ARG A 152 55.90 -18.06 47.44
C ARG A 152 54.92 -17.02 46.91
N THR A 153 55.12 -15.74 47.23
CA THR A 153 54.29 -14.65 46.71
C THR A 153 54.43 -14.56 45.19
N ARG A 154 55.64 -14.72 44.64
CA ARG A 154 55.88 -14.77 43.19
C ARG A 154 55.16 -15.97 42.55
N HIS A 155 55.19 -17.14 43.18
CA HIS A 155 54.49 -18.33 42.70
C HIS A 155 52.97 -18.13 42.69
N LEU A 156 52.38 -17.60 43.77
CA LEU A 156 50.94 -17.30 43.83
C LEU A 156 50.50 -16.26 42.79
N MET A 157 51.31 -15.23 42.55
CA MET A 157 51.05 -14.25 41.48
C MET A 157 51.07 -14.91 40.10
N THR A 158 51.99 -15.85 39.87
CA THR A 158 52.08 -16.61 38.61
C THR A 158 50.84 -17.48 38.41
N MET A 159 50.39 -18.19 39.45
CA MET A 159 49.14 -18.97 39.40
C MET A 159 47.90 -18.10 39.18
N ALA A 160 47.86 -16.91 39.78
CA ALA A 160 46.75 -15.97 39.59
C ALA A 160 46.68 -15.45 38.14
N GLU A 161 47.82 -15.15 37.51
CA GLU A 161 47.84 -14.73 36.10
C GLU A 161 47.46 -15.90 35.17
N GLN A 162 47.93 -17.12 35.45
CA GLN A 162 47.49 -18.32 34.71
C GLN A 162 45.97 -18.54 34.82
N GLN A 163 45.38 -18.32 36.00
CA GLN A 163 43.93 -18.44 36.18
C GLN A 163 43.18 -17.39 35.35
N LYS A 164 43.70 -16.16 35.28
CA LYS A 164 43.12 -15.08 34.49
C LYS A 164 43.16 -15.36 32.98
N ASP A 165 44.22 -16.02 32.50
CA ASP A 165 44.32 -16.49 31.12
C ASP A 165 43.32 -17.61 30.81
N VAL A 166 43.13 -18.56 31.73
CA VAL A 166 42.09 -19.60 31.61
C VAL A 166 40.70 -18.98 31.56
N ASP A 167 40.40 -18.01 32.42
CA ASP A 167 39.11 -17.30 32.43
C ASP A 167 38.89 -16.51 31.13
N LYS A 168 39.94 -15.94 30.56
CA LYS A 168 39.89 -15.23 29.26
C LYS A 168 39.58 -16.21 28.12
N LEU A 169 40.20 -17.40 28.11
CA LEU A 169 39.91 -18.45 27.14
C LEU A 169 38.48 -18.99 27.28
N LEU A 170 38.00 -19.19 28.50
CA LEU A 170 36.61 -19.62 28.75
C LEU A 170 35.59 -18.57 28.27
N LYS A 171 35.86 -17.28 28.51
CA LYS A 171 35.03 -16.18 28.00
C LYS A 171 35.03 -16.12 26.48
N GLN A 172 36.18 -16.33 25.83
CA GLN A 172 36.26 -16.36 24.38
C GLN A 172 35.47 -17.54 23.82
N ARG A 173 35.65 -18.73 24.38
CA ARG A 173 34.92 -19.94 23.98
C ARG A 173 33.41 -19.78 24.11
N ALA A 174 32.92 -19.15 25.19
CA ALA A 174 31.49 -18.87 25.36
C ALA A 174 30.94 -17.90 24.30
N LYS A 175 31.77 -16.97 23.80
CA LYS A 175 31.37 -16.11 22.66
C LYS A 175 31.30 -16.92 21.38
N ASP A 176 32.27 -17.80 21.14
CA ASP A 176 32.30 -18.65 19.94
C ASP A 176 31.11 -19.63 19.92
N GLU A 177 30.72 -20.18 21.08
CA GLU A 177 29.55 -21.05 21.22
C GLU A 177 28.22 -20.32 20.95
N ARG A 178 28.09 -19.06 21.41
CA ARG A 178 26.95 -18.21 21.06
C ARG A 178 26.91 -17.92 19.56
N LEU A 179 28.06 -17.64 18.94
CA LEU A 179 28.14 -17.40 17.50
C LEU A 179 27.74 -18.65 16.69
N LEU A 180 28.19 -19.83 17.10
CA LEU A 180 27.78 -21.10 16.48
C LEU A 180 26.28 -21.36 16.64
N THR A 181 25.70 -20.99 17.79
CA THR A 181 24.26 -21.13 18.04
C THR A 181 23.46 -20.22 17.12
N GLN A 182 23.86 -18.95 16.99
CA GLN A 182 23.28 -17.99 16.04
C GLN A 182 23.40 -18.47 14.59
N GLN A 183 24.55 -19.05 14.22
CA GLN A 183 24.74 -19.61 12.88
C GLN A 183 23.80 -20.79 12.60
N ARG A 184 23.58 -21.68 13.57
CA ARG A 184 22.61 -22.79 13.43
C ARG A 184 21.18 -22.28 13.29
N GLU A 185 20.81 -21.29 14.08
CA GLU A 185 19.49 -20.65 14.00
C GLU A 185 19.28 -20.00 12.63
N TYR A 186 20.29 -19.29 12.12
CA TYR A 186 20.26 -18.71 10.78
C TYR A 186 20.09 -19.77 9.69
N ILE A 187 20.84 -20.88 9.76
CA ILE A 187 20.69 -22.00 8.81
C ILE A 187 19.27 -22.59 8.85
N ASN A 188 18.70 -22.77 10.05
CA ASN A 188 17.33 -23.26 10.20
C ASN A 188 16.30 -22.29 9.59
N GLN A 189 16.47 -20.98 9.80
CA GLN A 189 15.62 -19.96 9.18
C GLN A 189 15.73 -19.97 7.66
N VAL A 190 16.95 -20.14 7.10
CA VAL A 190 17.16 -20.26 5.65
C VAL A 190 16.46 -21.51 5.09
N ASN A 191 16.61 -22.66 5.75
CA ASN A 191 15.94 -23.91 5.34
C ASN A 191 14.41 -23.78 5.39
N GLN A 192 13.88 -23.14 6.43
CA GLN A 192 12.44 -22.87 6.54
C GLN A 192 11.95 -21.97 5.40
N ARG A 193 12.69 -20.91 5.06
CA ARG A 193 12.37 -20.04 3.92
C ARG A 193 12.39 -20.80 2.60
N GLN A 194 13.41 -21.62 2.36
CA GLN A 194 13.48 -22.45 1.15
C GLN A 194 12.29 -23.42 1.04
N SER A 195 11.83 -24.00 2.16
CA SER A 195 10.64 -24.83 2.18
C SER A 195 9.37 -24.04 1.85
N ILE A 196 9.24 -22.82 2.37
CA ILE A 196 8.10 -21.93 2.07
C ILE A 196 8.10 -21.54 0.59
N ASP A 197 9.25 -21.14 0.06
CA ASP A 197 9.42 -20.76 -1.35
C ASP A 197 9.09 -21.94 -2.28
N GLY A 198 9.51 -23.16 -1.91
CA GLY A 198 9.14 -24.39 -2.63
C GLY A 198 7.63 -24.63 -2.69
N ASN A 199 6.93 -24.43 -1.56
CA ASN A 199 5.47 -24.57 -1.50
C ASN A 199 4.75 -23.47 -2.32
N ILE A 200 5.25 -22.23 -2.29
CA ILE A 200 4.71 -21.12 -3.08
C ILE A 200 4.87 -21.40 -4.59
N LEU A 201 6.04 -21.85 -5.03
CA LEU A 201 6.28 -22.20 -6.44
C LEU A 201 5.36 -23.33 -6.90
N GLN A 202 5.13 -24.34 -6.06
CA GLN A 202 4.20 -25.42 -6.37
C GLN A 202 2.75 -24.91 -6.50
N ALA A 203 2.29 -24.04 -5.59
CA ALA A 203 0.96 -23.44 -5.67
C ALA A 203 0.80 -22.54 -6.92
N GLN A 204 1.83 -21.78 -7.29
CA GLN A 204 1.85 -20.97 -8.51
C GLN A 204 1.76 -21.84 -9.77
N LYS A 205 2.48 -22.96 -9.80
CA LYS A 205 2.42 -23.93 -10.91
C LYS A 205 1.00 -24.49 -11.07
N GLU A 206 0.34 -24.89 -9.99
CA GLU A 206 -1.03 -25.39 -10.02
C GLU A 206 -2.05 -24.31 -10.45
N SER A 207 -1.86 -23.06 -10.00
CA SER A 207 -2.68 -21.93 -10.42
C SER A 207 -2.56 -21.68 -11.93
N LEU A 208 -1.32 -21.68 -12.45
CA LEU A 208 -1.05 -21.47 -13.87
C LEU A 208 -1.61 -22.61 -14.74
N GLU A 209 -1.56 -23.85 -14.26
CA GLU A 209 -2.21 -24.98 -14.93
C GLU A 209 -3.74 -24.82 -14.99
N LYS A 210 -4.38 -24.35 -13.90
CA LYS A 210 -5.82 -24.04 -13.87
C LYS A 210 -6.18 -22.91 -14.84
N GLN A 211 -5.37 -21.86 -14.89
CA GLN A 211 -5.57 -20.73 -15.80
C GLN A 211 -5.44 -21.18 -17.27
N ASN A 212 -4.45 -22.01 -17.59
CA ASN A 212 -4.29 -22.56 -18.93
C ASN A 212 -5.47 -23.45 -19.34
N LYS A 213 -6.00 -24.28 -18.42
CA LYS A 213 -7.23 -25.06 -18.66
C LYS A 213 -8.44 -24.15 -18.93
N PHE A 214 -8.57 -23.06 -18.18
CA PHE A 214 -9.64 -22.08 -18.38
C PHE A 214 -9.54 -21.37 -19.74
N ILE A 215 -8.33 -20.91 -20.11
CA ILE A 215 -8.07 -20.27 -21.42
C ILE A 215 -8.38 -21.24 -22.56
N ALA A 216 -7.95 -22.50 -22.47
CA ALA A 216 -8.27 -23.52 -23.46
C ALA A 216 -9.80 -23.73 -23.60
N GLY A 217 -10.53 -23.73 -22.48
CA GLY A 217 -11.99 -23.79 -22.48
C GLY A 217 -12.65 -22.55 -23.10
N MET A 218 -12.10 -21.35 -22.87
CA MET A 218 -12.57 -20.12 -23.52
C MET A 218 -12.33 -20.13 -25.03
N MET A 219 -11.13 -20.52 -25.49
CA MET A 219 -10.83 -20.62 -26.92
C MET A 219 -11.77 -21.60 -27.61
N SER A 220 -12.05 -22.74 -26.97
CA SER A 220 -13.02 -23.73 -27.49
C SER A 220 -14.42 -23.13 -27.65
N ARG A 221 -14.90 -22.33 -26.68
CA ARG A 221 -16.20 -21.64 -26.78
C ARG A 221 -16.21 -20.55 -27.85
N MET A 222 -15.11 -19.81 -28.01
CA MET A 222 -15.01 -18.79 -29.06
C MET A 222 -15.05 -19.40 -30.46
N GLU A 223 -14.44 -20.58 -30.66
CA GLU A 223 -14.52 -21.25 -31.95
C GLU A 223 -15.97 -21.69 -32.26
N VAL A 224 -16.69 -22.22 -31.27
CA VAL A 224 -18.12 -22.55 -31.44
C VAL A 224 -18.97 -21.31 -31.79
N LEU A 225 -18.76 -20.20 -31.08
CA LEU A 225 -19.48 -18.94 -31.38
C LEU A 225 -19.13 -18.38 -32.76
N LYS A 226 -17.89 -18.56 -33.21
CA LYS A 226 -17.46 -18.17 -34.54
C LYS A 226 -18.14 -19.02 -35.61
N GLU A 227 -18.23 -20.33 -35.42
CA GLU A 227 -19.00 -21.22 -36.29
C GLU A 227 -20.49 -20.82 -36.34
N GLU A 228 -21.12 -20.56 -35.20
CA GLU A 228 -22.51 -20.06 -35.13
C GLU A 228 -22.68 -18.70 -35.81
N SER A 229 -21.72 -17.78 -35.64
CA SER A 229 -21.74 -16.48 -36.31
C SER A 229 -21.61 -16.60 -37.82
N THR A 230 -20.77 -17.51 -38.32
CA THR A 230 -20.66 -17.76 -39.76
C THR A 230 -21.95 -18.34 -40.32
N LYS A 231 -22.59 -19.26 -39.58
CA LYS A 231 -23.89 -19.83 -39.96
C LYS A 231 -25.00 -18.79 -40.00
N THR A 232 -25.08 -17.91 -39.00
CA THR A 232 -26.10 -16.85 -38.98
C THR A 232 -25.88 -15.81 -40.07
N HIS A 233 -24.62 -15.53 -40.44
CA HIS A 233 -24.31 -14.67 -41.57
C HIS A 233 -24.78 -15.28 -42.90
N GLU A 234 -24.52 -16.57 -43.11
CA GLU A 234 -25.01 -17.32 -44.27
C GLU A 234 -26.55 -17.34 -44.34
N GLU A 235 -27.23 -17.51 -43.20
CA GLU A 235 -28.70 -17.40 -43.12
C GLU A 235 -29.23 -15.98 -43.46
N MET A 236 -28.51 -14.94 -43.06
CA MET A 236 -28.86 -13.55 -43.39
C MET A 236 -28.68 -13.26 -44.89
N ASP A 237 -27.59 -13.72 -45.49
CA ASP A 237 -27.34 -13.57 -46.93
C ASP A 237 -28.43 -14.27 -47.74
N ASN A 238 -28.82 -15.48 -47.33
CA ASN A 238 -29.94 -16.21 -47.93
C ASN A 238 -31.27 -15.42 -47.83
N ARG A 239 -31.59 -14.86 -46.65
CA ARG A 239 -32.79 -14.00 -46.49
C ARG A 239 -32.71 -12.72 -47.30
N SER A 240 -31.52 -12.13 -47.44
CA SER A 240 -31.35 -10.94 -48.26
C SER A 240 -31.60 -11.24 -49.74
N ALA A 241 -31.16 -12.39 -50.23
CA ALA A 241 -31.47 -12.86 -51.58
C ALA A 241 -32.99 -13.09 -51.77
N GLU A 242 -33.67 -13.68 -50.80
CA GLU A 242 -35.14 -13.84 -50.81
C GLU A 242 -35.88 -12.48 -50.86
N LEU A 243 -35.42 -11.50 -50.08
CA LEU A 243 -36.01 -10.16 -50.05
C LEU A 243 -35.87 -9.45 -51.41
N GLU A 244 -34.70 -9.55 -52.05
CA GLU A 244 -34.50 -8.98 -53.39
C GLU A 244 -35.39 -9.67 -54.43
N ALA A 245 -35.57 -10.98 -54.36
CA ALA A 245 -36.55 -11.69 -55.19
C ALA A 245 -37.98 -11.13 -55.00
N LEU A 246 -38.42 -10.96 -53.74
CA LEU A 246 -39.74 -10.37 -53.44
C LEU A 246 -39.88 -8.93 -53.93
N LYS A 247 -38.83 -8.10 -53.84
CA LYS A 247 -38.86 -6.73 -54.39
C LYS A 247 -39.06 -6.73 -55.90
N THR A 248 -38.39 -7.64 -56.62
CA THR A 248 -38.57 -7.76 -58.07
C THR A 248 -40.00 -8.17 -58.44
N ASP A 249 -40.62 -9.04 -57.65
CA ASP A 249 -42.02 -9.43 -57.86
C ASP A 249 -42.99 -8.31 -57.52
N ASN A 250 -42.76 -7.57 -56.44
CA ASN A 250 -43.57 -6.40 -56.09
C ASN A 250 -43.49 -5.32 -57.18
N ALA A 251 -42.30 -5.06 -57.72
CA ALA A 251 -42.11 -4.14 -58.84
C ALA A 251 -42.94 -4.57 -60.07
N LYS A 252 -42.96 -5.86 -60.41
CA LYS A 252 -43.81 -6.40 -61.47
C LYS A 252 -45.30 -6.17 -61.17
N THR A 253 -45.74 -6.35 -59.92
CA THR A 253 -47.14 -6.09 -59.55
C THR A 253 -47.51 -4.62 -59.62
N CYS A 254 -46.63 -3.69 -59.23
CA CYS A 254 -46.87 -2.25 -59.36
C CYS A 254 -47.02 -1.84 -60.83
N VAL A 255 -46.21 -2.40 -61.74
CA VAL A 255 -46.35 -2.16 -63.20
C VAL A 255 -47.73 -2.63 -63.68
N ARG A 256 -48.17 -3.83 -63.29
CA ARG A 256 -49.51 -4.35 -63.63
C ARG A 256 -50.64 -3.46 -63.09
N LEU A 257 -50.52 -2.96 -61.86
CA LEU A 257 -51.50 -2.04 -61.28
C LEU A 257 -51.56 -0.71 -62.05
N ALA A 258 -50.41 -0.13 -62.40
CA ALA A 258 -50.36 1.10 -63.18
C ALA A 258 -50.96 0.94 -64.59
N GLU A 259 -50.79 -0.22 -65.23
CA GLU A 259 -51.46 -0.54 -66.49
C GLU A 259 -52.98 -0.63 -66.33
N LEU A 260 -53.45 -1.19 -65.23
CA LEU A 260 -54.87 -1.33 -64.89
C LEU A 260 -55.50 0.04 -64.58
N GLU A 261 -54.82 0.90 -63.83
CA GLU A 261 -55.24 2.30 -63.62
C GLU A 261 -55.35 3.07 -64.93
N LYS A 262 -54.36 2.96 -65.82
CA LYS A 262 -54.42 3.56 -67.17
C LYS A 262 -55.60 3.03 -67.98
N ALA A 263 -55.99 1.77 -67.81
CA ALA A 263 -57.17 1.21 -68.46
C ALA A 263 -58.46 1.81 -67.88
N ILE A 264 -58.58 1.93 -66.55
CA ILE A 264 -59.72 2.56 -65.88
C ILE A 264 -59.89 4.01 -66.32
N VAL A 265 -58.81 4.81 -66.34
CA VAL A 265 -58.87 6.21 -66.77
C VAL A 265 -59.33 6.33 -68.23
N ARG A 266 -58.86 5.44 -69.12
CA ARG A 266 -59.33 5.39 -70.52
C ARG A 266 -60.83 5.10 -70.60
N ILE A 267 -61.32 4.16 -69.79
CA ILE A 267 -62.75 3.82 -69.69
C ILE A 267 -63.54 5.04 -69.18
N LEU A 268 -63.13 5.67 -68.08
CA LEU A 268 -63.81 6.85 -67.53
C LEU A 268 -63.83 8.04 -68.49
N HIS A 269 -62.73 8.28 -69.21
CA HIS A 269 -62.66 9.33 -70.22
C HIS A 269 -63.64 9.05 -71.37
N SER A 270 -63.79 7.79 -71.81
CA SER A 270 -64.79 7.42 -72.81
C SER A 270 -66.21 7.67 -72.33
N PHE A 271 -66.53 7.36 -71.07
CA PHE A 271 -67.83 7.69 -70.46
C PHE A 271 -68.09 9.19 -70.36
N ALA A 272 -67.09 9.97 -69.96
CA ALA A 272 -67.21 11.43 -69.86
C ALA A 272 -67.40 12.08 -71.25
N SER A 273 -66.80 11.51 -72.29
CA SER A 273 -67.03 11.93 -73.68
C SER A 273 -68.46 11.65 -74.11
N LEU A 274 -69.03 10.48 -73.75
CA LEU A 274 -70.44 10.16 -74.02
C LEU A 274 -71.40 11.10 -73.27
N ALA A 275 -71.11 11.43 -72.01
CA ALA A 275 -71.98 12.31 -71.21
C ALA A 275 -72.00 13.75 -71.75
N ARG A 276 -70.87 14.27 -72.27
CA ARG A 276 -70.83 15.63 -72.85
C ARG A 276 -71.57 15.75 -74.17
N SER A 277 -71.66 14.68 -74.97
CA SER A 277 -72.50 14.69 -76.18
C SER A 277 -73.99 14.85 -75.85
N ASP A 278 -74.47 14.28 -74.73
CA ASP A 278 -75.87 14.44 -74.30
C ASP A 278 -76.18 15.88 -73.82
N GLU A 279 -75.25 16.52 -73.11
CA GLU A 279 -75.45 17.87 -72.59
C GLU A 279 -75.47 18.94 -73.71
N THR A 280 -74.70 18.74 -74.78
CA THR A 280 -74.75 19.61 -75.96
C THR A 280 -76.06 19.47 -76.75
N LEU A 281 -76.70 18.29 -76.69
CA LEU A 281 -78.01 18.08 -77.30
C LEU A 281 -79.11 18.81 -76.51
N GLN A 282 -78.97 18.84 -75.17
CA GLN A 282 -79.94 19.48 -74.28
C GLN A 282 -79.88 21.02 -74.35
N LYS A 283 -78.68 21.62 -74.38
CA LYS A 283 -78.50 23.08 -74.51
C LYS A 283 -79.03 23.66 -75.82
N SER A 284 -79.11 22.86 -76.89
CA SER A 284 -79.76 23.28 -78.14
C SER A 284 -81.27 23.43 -78.00
N LYS A 285 -81.94 22.66 -77.13
CA LYS A 285 -83.39 22.73 -76.94
C LYS A 285 -83.79 23.87 -76.00
N ASP A 286 -82.97 24.16 -75.00
CA ASP A 286 -83.27 25.18 -74.01
C ASP A 286 -83.15 26.61 -74.58
N ASN A 287 -82.31 26.84 -75.59
CA ASN A 287 -82.19 28.14 -76.27
C ASN A 287 -83.45 28.55 -77.07
N GLU A 288 -84.28 27.59 -77.49
CA GLU A 288 -85.55 27.88 -78.17
C GLU A 288 -86.63 28.34 -77.19
N ILE A 289 -86.62 27.80 -75.96
CA ILE A 289 -87.56 28.14 -74.89
C ILE A 289 -87.30 29.56 -74.35
N VAL A 290 -86.03 29.96 -74.25
CA VAL A 290 -85.61 31.29 -73.76
C VAL A 290 -86.09 32.43 -74.69
N SER A 291 -86.25 32.19 -76.00
CA SER A 291 -86.81 33.20 -76.91
C SER A 291 -88.29 33.54 -76.64
N LEU A 292 -89.06 32.61 -76.05
CA LEU A 292 -90.48 32.85 -75.75
C LEU A 292 -90.67 33.52 -74.38
N GLN A 293 -89.79 33.25 -73.42
CA GLN A 293 -89.84 33.90 -72.10
C GLN A 293 -89.40 35.37 -72.12
N GLY A 294 -88.65 35.80 -73.15
CA GLY A 294 -88.26 37.21 -73.34
C GLY A 294 -89.43 38.20 -73.50
N ARG A 295 -90.66 37.74 -73.77
CA ARG A 295 -91.86 38.60 -73.83
C ARG A 295 -92.54 38.83 -72.47
N LEU A 296 -92.20 38.09 -71.43
CA LEU A 296 -92.91 38.10 -70.13
C LEU A 296 -92.22 38.90 -69.01
N ALA A 297 -91.03 39.45 -69.25
CA ALA A 297 -90.24 40.14 -68.21
C ALA A 297 -90.08 41.66 -68.43
N VAL A 298 -91.10 42.33 -68.97
CA VAL A 298 -91.21 43.81 -69.06
C VAL A 298 -91.65 44.47 -67.73
N ILE A 299 -91.86 43.70 -66.66
CA ILE A 299 -92.36 44.24 -65.38
C ILE A 299 -91.61 43.61 -64.20
N ALA A 300 -90.35 44.00 -63.98
CA ALA A 300 -89.72 44.11 -62.64
C ALA A 300 -88.19 44.33 -62.77
N ALA A 301 -87.85 45.59 -63.07
CA ALA A 301 -86.80 46.46 -62.54
C ALA A 301 -85.53 45.93 -61.80
N PRO A 302 -84.41 46.68 -61.87
CA PRO A 302 -83.01 46.21 -61.90
C PRO A 302 -82.16 46.87 -60.76
N PRO A 303 -80.88 47.25 -60.93
CA PRO A 303 -79.61 46.50 -61.04
C PRO A 303 -78.56 46.93 -59.98
N SER A 304 -77.36 46.29 -59.94
CA SER A 304 -75.99 46.87 -59.72
C SER A 304 -75.01 45.77 -59.24
N GLN A 305 -74.14 45.22 -60.11
CA GLN A 305 -72.72 45.60 -60.35
C GLN A 305 -71.76 45.09 -59.24
N SER A 306 -70.97 44.03 -59.50
CA SER A 306 -69.60 43.98 -60.10
C SER A 306 -68.52 44.44 -59.09
N SER A 307 -67.31 43.88 -59.01
CA SER A 307 -66.35 43.71 -60.10
C SER A 307 -65.00 43.16 -59.58
N MET A 308 -64.26 42.47 -60.47
CA MET A 308 -62.78 42.40 -60.60
C MET A 308 -61.91 41.76 -59.50
N GLY A 309 -60.75 41.14 -59.77
CA GLY A 309 -59.90 41.08 -60.97
C GLY A 309 -58.45 41.47 -60.62
N GLY A 310 -57.44 40.77 -61.18
CA GLY A 310 -56.12 41.36 -61.49
C GLY A 310 -54.96 41.26 -60.49
N ILE A 311 -54.02 40.34 -60.78
CA ILE A 311 -52.60 40.55 -61.15
C ILE A 311 -51.74 41.64 -60.42
N ALA A 312 -50.64 41.15 -59.83
CA ALA A 312 -49.25 41.67 -59.70
C ALA A 312 -48.85 42.90 -58.84
N SER A 313 -47.67 42.69 -58.21
CA SER A 313 -46.58 43.61 -57.87
C SER A 313 -46.46 44.19 -56.44
N THR A 314 -45.25 43.99 -55.90
CA THR A 314 -44.43 44.64 -54.84
C THR A 314 -44.55 46.19 -54.74
N PRO A 315 -43.91 46.94 -53.79
CA PRO A 315 -43.14 46.62 -52.56
C PRO A 315 -43.42 47.54 -51.32
N GLU A 316 -42.57 47.40 -50.27
CA GLU A 316 -42.10 48.40 -49.26
C GLU A 316 -42.96 48.86 -48.04
N ASN A 317 -42.48 48.48 -46.83
CA ASN A 317 -42.12 49.26 -45.59
C ASN A 317 -42.58 50.74 -45.38
N PRO A 318 -42.45 51.35 -44.17
CA PRO A 318 -42.36 50.87 -42.76
C PRO A 318 -43.13 51.73 -41.69
N ALA A 319 -42.93 51.42 -40.38
CA ALA A 319 -43.19 52.18 -39.12
C ALA A 319 -44.67 52.31 -38.63
N GLY A 320 -45.11 51.91 -37.42
CA GLY A 320 -44.75 52.25 -36.01
C GLY A 320 -45.64 53.43 -35.49
N PRO A 321 -46.02 53.63 -34.19
CA PRO A 321 -45.94 52.84 -32.93
C PRO A 321 -47.23 52.86 -32.00
N VAL A 322 -47.25 52.00 -30.94
CA VAL A 322 -47.62 52.15 -29.48
C VAL A 322 -48.68 53.23 -29.04
N PRO A 323 -49.64 53.05 -28.06
CA PRO A 323 -49.44 52.67 -26.63
C PRO A 323 -50.54 51.89 -25.84
N SER A 324 -50.15 51.55 -24.58
CA SER A 324 -50.79 51.03 -23.34
C SER A 324 -52.20 51.58 -22.96
N ALA A 325 -53.02 51.12 -21.99
CA ALA A 325 -52.87 50.41 -20.71
C ALA A 325 -54.24 49.96 -20.11
N THR A 326 -54.23 48.93 -19.24
CA THR A 326 -55.00 48.67 -17.97
C THR A 326 -56.49 49.08 -17.75
N GLN A 327 -57.37 48.13 -17.34
CA GLN A 327 -58.09 48.08 -16.03
C GLN A 327 -59.32 47.12 -15.97
N ASN A 328 -59.37 46.32 -14.88
CA ASN A 328 -60.47 45.90 -13.98
C ASN A 328 -61.91 45.56 -14.46
N SER A 329 -62.47 44.42 -13.99
CA SER A 329 -63.41 44.35 -12.82
C SER A 329 -64.50 43.23 -12.90
N SER A 330 -64.54 42.38 -11.86
CA SER A 330 -65.73 41.99 -11.03
C SER A 330 -66.79 40.91 -11.40
N ARG A 331 -67.10 40.11 -10.34
CA ARG A 331 -68.43 39.64 -9.82
C ARG A 331 -69.12 38.40 -10.42
N ILE A 332 -69.89 37.53 -9.71
CA ILE A 332 -70.18 37.14 -8.28
C ILE A 332 -71.24 35.97 -8.30
N VAL A 333 -71.08 34.91 -7.47
CA VAL A 333 -72.12 34.18 -6.62
C VAL A 333 -73.20 33.27 -7.30
N PRO A 334 -73.95 32.32 -6.64
CA PRO A 334 -73.96 31.73 -5.24
C PRO A 334 -74.00 30.17 -5.05
N LEU A 335 -73.64 29.77 -3.80
CA LEU A 335 -74.15 28.77 -2.79
C LEU A 335 -75.49 27.97 -3.01
N PRO A 336 -75.92 26.96 -2.17
CA PRO A 336 -75.58 26.68 -0.73
C PRO A 336 -75.53 25.21 -0.15
N ARG A 337 -75.03 25.14 1.12
CA ARG A 337 -75.47 24.37 2.34
C ARG A 337 -75.03 22.91 2.70
N LYS A 338 -74.11 22.86 3.70
CA LYS A 338 -74.01 22.14 5.02
C LYS A 338 -74.79 20.83 5.33
N ILE A 339 -74.13 19.87 6.02
CA ILE A 339 -74.41 19.35 7.41
C ILE A 339 -73.30 18.37 7.91
N SER A 340 -72.85 18.62 9.17
CA SER A 340 -72.34 17.76 10.28
C SER A 340 -71.22 16.68 10.20
N THR A 341 -70.33 16.80 11.19
CA THR A 341 -69.22 16.00 11.79
C THR A 341 -69.59 14.58 12.32
N PRO A 342 -68.66 13.68 12.80
CA PRO A 342 -67.35 13.97 13.46
C PRO A 342 -66.15 12.99 13.32
N LYS A 343 -64.98 13.54 13.72
CA LYS A 343 -63.76 12.96 14.35
C LYS A 343 -63.23 11.57 13.94
N GLY A 344 -61.98 11.58 13.46
CA GLY A 344 -61.06 10.44 13.51
C GLY A 344 -59.71 10.78 12.89
N THR A 345 -58.72 11.10 13.71
CA THR A 345 -57.34 11.46 13.32
C THR A 345 -56.56 10.27 12.75
N SER A 346 -56.23 10.31 11.46
CA SER A 346 -55.10 9.55 10.89
C SER A 346 -54.50 10.36 9.75
N ARG A 347 -53.22 10.74 9.88
CA ARG A 347 -52.45 11.50 8.87
C ARG A 347 -51.46 10.57 8.19
N THR A 348 -51.77 10.19 6.95
CA THR A 348 -50.81 9.77 5.92
C THR A 348 -50.48 10.94 4.99
N PRO A 349 -49.23 11.07 4.49
CA PRO A 349 -48.78 12.25 3.76
C PRO A 349 -49.04 12.18 2.25
N THR A 350 -49.33 13.36 1.70
CA THR A 350 -49.74 13.63 0.32
C THR A 350 -48.55 13.67 -0.65
N LYS A 351 -48.73 12.98 -1.80
CA LYS A 351 -47.92 13.04 -3.02
C LYS A 351 -48.03 14.44 -3.65
N ILE A 352 -46.91 15.11 -3.92
CA ILE A 352 -46.87 16.30 -4.78
C ILE A 352 -46.24 15.92 -6.12
N GLN A 353 -47.04 16.18 -7.15
CA GLN A 353 -46.78 16.05 -8.58
C GLN A 353 -46.18 17.36 -9.08
N ARG A 354 -45.07 17.32 -9.84
CA ARG A 354 -44.63 18.46 -10.65
C ARG A 354 -44.06 18.02 -11.99
N GLN A 355 -44.37 18.87 -12.97
CA GLN A 355 -44.40 18.66 -14.41
C GLN A 355 -43.05 18.90 -15.10
N GLN A 356 -42.95 18.33 -16.30
CA GLN A 356 -41.87 18.37 -17.27
C GLN A 356 -41.75 19.71 -18.01
N ILE A 357 -40.54 20.14 -18.37
CA ILE A 357 -40.21 20.96 -19.57
C ILE A 357 -38.86 20.49 -20.17
N LYS A 358 -38.76 20.60 -21.51
CA LYS A 358 -37.92 19.96 -22.56
C LYS A 358 -36.56 20.66 -22.87
N VAL A 359 -35.52 19.84 -23.17
CA VAL A 359 -34.33 19.88 -24.14
C VAL A 359 -33.66 21.22 -24.56
N PRO A 360 -32.39 21.30 -25.10
CA PRO A 360 -31.48 20.23 -25.57
C PRO A 360 -29.97 20.32 -25.23
N ILE A 361 -29.30 19.25 -25.64
CA ILE A 361 -27.88 18.85 -25.53
C ILE A 361 -26.99 19.58 -26.57
N SER A 362 -25.85 20.11 -26.13
CA SER A 362 -24.66 20.42 -26.95
C SER A 362 -23.41 20.06 -26.12
N SER A 363 -22.72 18.96 -26.45
CA SER A 363 -21.54 18.88 -27.31
C SER A 363 -20.31 19.64 -26.80
N TRP A 364 -19.44 18.96 -26.04
CA TRP A 364 -18.01 19.25 -25.99
C TRP A 364 -17.24 17.93 -26.01
N ARG A 365 -16.62 17.69 -27.17
CA ARG A 365 -15.64 16.64 -27.45
C ARG A 365 -14.28 17.34 -27.33
N GLU A 366 -13.43 16.83 -26.45
CA GLU A 366 -12.07 17.33 -26.25
C GLU A 366 -11.19 16.92 -27.43
N ALA A 367 -10.41 17.88 -27.93
CA ALA A 367 -9.51 17.72 -29.06
C ALA A 367 -8.14 17.23 -28.58
N SER A 368 -7.64 16.15 -29.19
CA SER A 368 -6.23 15.76 -29.14
C SER A 368 -5.52 16.29 -30.39
N PRO A 369 -4.28 16.83 -30.28
CA PRO A 369 -3.53 17.25 -31.45
C PRO A 369 -2.87 16.05 -32.15
N ALA A 370 -2.91 16.10 -33.49
CA ALA A 370 -2.31 15.15 -34.42
C ALA A 370 -0.78 15.30 -34.47
N VAL A 371 -0.09 14.16 -34.62
CA VAL A 371 1.31 14.07 -35.03
C VAL A 371 1.33 13.31 -36.36
N ASP A 372 1.75 13.99 -37.42
CA ASP A 372 1.93 13.43 -38.76
C ASP A 372 3.15 12.50 -38.83
N PRO A 373 3.10 11.40 -39.61
CA PRO A 373 4.27 10.59 -39.93
C PRO A 373 4.79 10.76 -41.37
N ALA A 374 6.10 10.49 -41.51
CA ALA A 374 6.85 10.07 -42.70
C ALA A 374 7.38 11.18 -43.65
N PRO A 375 8.52 10.94 -44.36
CA PRO A 375 8.62 9.85 -45.34
C PRO A 375 9.88 8.97 -45.25
N SER A 376 9.66 7.71 -45.62
CA SER A 376 10.65 6.65 -45.86
C SER A 376 11.19 6.73 -47.29
N HIS A 377 12.49 6.52 -47.48
CA HIS A 377 13.08 6.24 -48.79
C HIS A 377 13.14 4.72 -49.05
N LEU A 378 12.61 4.34 -50.21
CA LEU A 378 12.68 3.03 -50.85
C LEU A 378 14.09 2.76 -51.40
N THR A 379 14.56 1.52 -51.25
CA THR A 379 15.29 0.82 -52.33
C THR A 379 15.12 -0.69 -52.14
N GLU A 380 14.27 -1.29 -52.98
CA GLU A 380 14.22 -2.72 -53.25
C GLU A 380 15.37 -3.12 -54.19
N SER A 381 15.92 -4.33 -54.01
CA SER A 381 16.10 -5.29 -55.11
C SER A 381 16.65 -6.63 -54.60
N GLN A 382 15.84 -7.69 -54.78
CA GLN A 382 16.17 -9.09 -55.16
C GLN A 382 17.17 -9.86 -54.27
N GLY A 383 16.89 -11.05 -53.71
CA GLY A 383 15.92 -12.10 -54.01
C GLY A 383 16.68 -13.41 -54.33
N SER A 384 16.65 -14.43 -53.46
CA SER A 384 16.70 -15.88 -53.81
C SER A 384 16.82 -16.82 -52.58
N THR A 385 15.70 -17.51 -52.32
CA THR A 385 15.50 -18.96 -52.07
C THR A 385 16.59 -19.92 -51.52
N SER A 386 16.07 -20.90 -50.76
CA SER A 386 16.56 -22.26 -50.40
C SER A 386 17.38 -22.36 -49.10
N ALA A 387 16.90 -23.01 -48.03
CA ALA A 387 16.50 -24.41 -47.80
C ALA A 387 17.68 -25.34 -47.43
N ALA A 388 17.52 -25.98 -46.26
CA ALA A 388 18.10 -27.23 -45.81
C ALA A 388 19.61 -27.32 -45.47
N GLY A 389 19.88 -27.71 -44.22
CA GLY A 389 20.58 -28.99 -43.99
C GLY A 389 22.07 -28.98 -43.68
N SER A 390 22.37 -29.19 -42.40
CA SER A 390 23.29 -30.22 -41.87
C SER A 390 24.82 -30.14 -42.08
N THR A 391 25.50 -30.66 -41.04
CA THR A 391 26.90 -31.18 -40.95
C THR A 391 28.05 -30.17 -41.07
N ALA A 392 28.80 -29.86 -40.00
CA ALA A 392 29.75 -30.67 -39.22
C ALA A 392 31.16 -30.74 -39.85
N SER A 393 32.16 -30.34 -39.04
CA SER A 393 33.60 -30.65 -39.15
C SER A 393 34.32 -30.04 -40.37
N GLN A 394 35.59 -29.64 -40.36
CA GLN A 394 36.73 -29.72 -39.44
C GLN A 394 37.90 -29.03 -40.16
N LEU A 395 38.87 -28.49 -39.40
CA LEU A 395 40.32 -28.43 -39.74
C LEU A 395 40.69 -27.54 -40.96
N ALA A 396 41.88 -26.97 -41.11
CA ALA A 396 43.11 -26.78 -40.34
C ALA A 396 43.81 -25.60 -41.07
N ALA A 397 44.37 -24.64 -40.34
CA ALA A 397 45.81 -24.45 -40.15
C ALA A 397 46.61 -23.80 -41.29
N ALA A 398 47.62 -23.04 -40.83
CA ALA A 398 48.84 -22.61 -41.50
C ALA A 398 48.74 -21.29 -42.29
N GLN A 399 49.36 -20.21 -41.78
CA GLN A 399 50.73 -19.72 -42.10
C GLN A 399 50.70 -18.89 -43.40
N SER A 400 51.37 -17.75 -43.60
CA SER A 400 52.59 -17.12 -43.08
C SER A 400 52.55 -15.66 -43.57
N ALA A 401 52.93 -14.65 -42.78
CA ALA A 401 54.26 -14.02 -42.74
C ALA A 401 54.56 -13.00 -43.85
N ALA A 402 55.45 -12.06 -43.50
CA ALA A 402 56.17 -11.05 -44.32
C ALA A 402 55.45 -9.69 -44.44
N GLN A 403 55.93 -8.64 -43.73
CA GLN A 403 56.97 -7.67 -44.16
C GLN A 403 56.33 -6.52 -44.97
N GLU A 404 56.73 -5.25 -44.97
CA GLU A 404 57.78 -4.41 -44.39
C GLU A 404 57.51 -2.97 -44.91
N GLY A 405 58.14 -1.95 -44.33
CA GLY A 405 58.27 -0.59 -44.92
C GLY A 405 57.47 0.48 -44.18
N ALA A 406 58.01 1.30 -43.28
CA ALA A 406 59.15 2.24 -43.34
C ALA A 406 58.87 3.59 -44.02
N ALA A 407 59.15 4.65 -43.23
CA ALA A 407 59.49 6.04 -43.57
C ALA A 407 58.39 7.01 -44.04
N ALA A 408 58.14 8.07 -43.25
CA ALA A 408 58.80 9.38 -43.46
C ALA A 408 58.24 10.46 -42.50
N GLU A 409 59.18 11.11 -41.80
CA GLU A 409 59.04 12.41 -41.14
C GLU A 409 59.08 13.53 -42.21
N PRO A 410 58.71 14.81 -41.91
CA PRO A 410 59.71 15.72 -41.35
C PRO A 410 59.18 16.81 -40.37
N ALA A 411 60.16 17.39 -39.68
CA ALA A 411 60.14 18.42 -38.63
C ALA A 411 60.06 19.90 -39.13
N VAL A 412 60.36 20.83 -38.19
CA VAL A 412 60.71 22.29 -38.28
C VAL A 412 59.60 23.19 -37.68
N ALA A 413 59.79 24.13 -36.74
CA ALA A 413 60.91 24.62 -35.93
C ALA A 413 60.41 25.49 -34.74
N ASP A 414 61.24 25.58 -33.69
CA ASP A 414 61.25 26.57 -32.59
C ASP A 414 62.10 27.82 -33.03
N PRO A 415 62.04 29.02 -32.40
CA PRO A 415 62.95 29.30 -31.25
C PRO A 415 62.56 30.42 -30.22
N THR A 416 62.90 30.16 -28.93
CA THR A 416 63.74 31.00 -28.01
C THR A 416 63.19 32.20 -27.17
N ALA A 417 63.03 31.95 -25.85
CA ALA A 417 63.61 32.57 -24.59
C ALA A 417 63.57 34.10 -24.29
N PRO A 418 63.97 34.65 -23.07
CA PRO A 418 64.26 34.07 -21.73
C PRO A 418 63.70 34.85 -20.47
N HIS A 419 63.91 34.23 -19.28
CA HIS A 419 63.92 34.61 -17.83
C HIS A 419 64.36 36.05 -17.40
N PRO A 420 64.21 36.53 -16.11
CA PRO A 420 64.66 35.84 -14.87
C PRO A 420 64.05 36.15 -13.46
N ALA A 421 64.42 35.27 -12.51
CA ALA A 421 64.86 35.45 -11.10
C ALA A 421 64.00 36.15 -10.02
N GLY A 422 63.93 35.48 -8.84
CA GLY A 422 63.61 36.11 -7.55
C GLY A 422 63.28 35.13 -6.42
N THR A 423 64.30 34.60 -5.74
CA THR A 423 64.21 34.01 -4.37
C THR A 423 64.57 35.11 -3.35
N PRO A 424 64.01 35.10 -2.12
CA PRO A 424 64.83 34.66 -0.98
C PRO A 424 64.08 33.98 0.19
N GLU A 425 64.78 33.01 0.78
CA GLU A 425 64.98 32.71 2.21
C GLU A 425 63.86 32.26 3.18
N HIS A 426 64.28 31.23 3.95
CA HIS A 426 63.68 30.41 5.01
C HIS A 426 63.45 31.18 6.34
N PRO A 427 62.68 30.67 7.35
CA PRO A 427 62.99 29.43 8.12
C PRO A 427 61.76 28.54 8.41
N SER A 428 61.81 27.22 8.15
CA SER A 428 62.19 26.17 9.11
C SER A 428 61.44 26.21 10.45
N MET A 429 60.38 25.41 10.58
CA MET A 429 60.09 24.62 11.79
C MET A 429 59.15 23.44 11.47
N GLN A 430 59.68 22.24 11.75
CA GLN A 430 59.03 21.12 12.43
C GLN A 430 58.05 20.22 11.66
N GLU A 431 58.59 19.05 11.33
CA GLU A 431 57.92 17.79 10.96
C GLU A 431 56.78 17.43 11.92
N ASN A 432 55.63 17.06 11.37
CA ASN A 432 54.70 16.13 12.01
C ASN A 432 54.01 15.28 10.94
N ALA A 433 54.01 13.97 11.18
CA ALA A 433 53.63 12.91 10.25
C ALA A 433 52.22 13.09 9.66
N THR A 434 52.15 13.09 8.33
CA THR A 434 50.91 12.96 7.57
C THR A 434 50.59 11.47 7.42
N MET A 435 49.59 10.97 8.14
CA MET A 435 48.91 9.72 7.79
C MET A 435 48.04 9.99 6.56
N GLY A 436 48.47 9.50 5.40
CA GLY A 436 47.69 9.51 4.16
C GLY A 436 46.45 8.61 4.29
N ILE A 437 45.28 9.19 4.05
CA ILE A 437 44.03 8.46 3.87
C ILE A 437 43.91 8.12 2.39
N GLY A 438 43.82 6.82 2.10
CA GLY A 438 44.06 6.21 0.79
C GLY A 438 43.12 6.64 -0.33
N GLY A 439 43.72 7.00 -1.46
CA GLY A 439 43.10 6.95 -2.77
C GLY A 439 42.98 5.51 -3.27
N MET A 440 42.05 5.30 -4.22
CA MET A 440 41.88 4.05 -4.99
C MET A 440 43.24 3.47 -5.42
N PRO A 441 43.56 2.21 -5.10
CA PRO A 441 44.77 1.58 -5.60
C PRO A 441 44.60 1.37 -7.11
N SER A 442 45.35 2.13 -7.91
CA SER A 442 45.32 2.09 -9.38
C SER A 442 45.90 0.80 -9.98
N ASN A 443 46.19 -0.22 -9.16
CA ASN A 443 46.86 -1.46 -9.54
C ASN A 443 46.20 -2.69 -8.88
N LEU A 444 44.90 -2.89 -9.08
CA LEU A 444 44.28 -4.18 -8.77
C LEU A 444 44.72 -5.19 -9.84
N ASN A 445 45.57 -6.14 -9.46
CA ASN A 445 45.97 -7.24 -10.33
C ASN A 445 44.84 -8.29 -10.34
N LEU A 446 44.03 -8.33 -11.40
CA LEU A 446 42.92 -9.28 -11.53
C LEU A 446 43.37 -10.75 -11.58
N GLY A 447 44.67 -11.04 -11.67
CA GLY A 447 45.21 -12.40 -11.60
C GLY A 447 45.34 -12.96 -10.17
N ASP A 448 45.23 -12.13 -9.13
CA ASP A 448 45.34 -12.56 -7.74
C ASP A 448 43.94 -12.71 -7.10
N LEU A 449 43.51 -13.97 -6.98
CA LEU A 449 42.20 -14.34 -6.49
C LEU A 449 41.96 -13.87 -5.04
N ASP A 450 43.00 -13.81 -4.21
CA ASP A 450 42.87 -13.39 -2.81
C ASP A 450 42.67 -11.89 -2.66
N GLN A 451 43.29 -11.07 -3.52
CA GLN A 451 43.04 -9.62 -3.58
C GLN A 451 41.63 -9.32 -4.10
N LEU A 452 41.16 -10.09 -5.08
CA LEU A 452 39.79 -9.98 -5.58
C LEU A 452 38.78 -10.38 -4.50
N ILE A 453 39.03 -11.45 -3.75
CA ILE A 453 38.19 -11.89 -2.63
C ILE A 453 38.18 -10.85 -1.51
N GLN A 454 39.33 -10.26 -1.14
CA GLN A 454 39.39 -9.21 -0.12
C GLN A 454 38.69 -7.92 -0.56
N PHE A 455 38.81 -7.56 -1.84
CA PHE A 455 38.10 -6.42 -2.42
C PHE A 455 36.59 -6.66 -2.44
N LEU A 456 36.13 -7.82 -2.91
CA LEU A 456 34.72 -8.22 -2.89
C LEU A 456 34.18 -8.33 -1.46
N ALA A 457 34.95 -8.82 -0.50
CA ALA A 457 34.57 -8.86 0.92
C ALA A 457 34.49 -7.46 1.54
N SER A 458 35.32 -6.51 1.11
CA SER A 458 35.23 -5.10 1.50
C SER A 458 33.98 -4.43 0.91
N CYS A 459 33.68 -4.66 -0.37
CA CYS A 459 32.46 -4.18 -1.01
C CYS A 459 31.19 -4.81 -0.39
N LEU A 460 31.21 -6.11 -0.08
CA LEU A 460 30.11 -6.78 0.59
C LEU A 460 29.94 -6.32 2.04
N LYS A 461 31.02 -6.01 2.78
CA LYS A 461 30.92 -5.37 4.10
C LYS A 461 30.31 -3.97 4.05
N GLN A 462 30.44 -3.24 2.94
CA GLN A 462 29.76 -1.95 2.75
C GLN A 462 28.29 -2.10 2.34
N VAL A 463 27.92 -3.22 1.70
CA VAL A 463 26.53 -3.47 1.24
C VAL A 463 25.68 -4.18 2.30
N VAL A 464 26.26 -5.09 3.10
CA VAL A 464 25.56 -5.93 4.09
C VAL A 464 25.12 -5.15 5.35
N VAL A 465 25.59 -3.91 5.56
CA VAL A 465 25.07 -3.02 6.62
C VAL A 465 23.71 -2.38 6.24
N SER A 466 23.08 -2.81 5.14
CA SER A 466 21.82 -2.24 4.64
C SER A 466 20.53 -2.88 5.18
N ASP A 467 20.58 -3.73 6.20
CA ASP A 467 19.37 -4.22 6.88
C ASP A 467 18.99 -3.31 8.07
N PRO A 468 17.79 -2.67 8.07
CA PRO A 468 17.40 -1.73 9.13
C PRO A 468 16.80 -2.43 10.36
N LYS A 469 17.24 -3.65 10.70
CA LYS A 469 16.73 -4.39 11.88
C LYS A 469 17.61 -4.30 13.13
N GLU A 470 18.85 -3.84 13.06
CA GLU A 470 19.69 -3.62 14.24
C GLU A 470 19.58 -2.19 14.79
N SER A 471 18.50 -1.87 15.53
CA SER A 471 18.60 -0.81 16.54
C SER A 471 17.53 -0.80 17.64
N LEU A 472 16.77 -1.89 17.87
CA LEU A 472 15.69 -1.85 18.87
C LEU A 472 15.78 -2.79 20.06
N GLU A 473 16.76 -3.71 20.13
CA GLU A 473 16.85 -4.61 21.28
C GLU A 473 18.29 -4.81 21.77
N THR A 474 18.77 -3.86 22.58
CA THR A 474 19.58 -4.20 23.74
C THR A 474 19.22 -3.23 24.86
N GLY A 475 18.47 -3.73 25.84
CA GLY A 475 18.16 -3.02 27.06
C GLY A 475 19.44 -2.74 27.85
N GLN A 476 19.77 -1.47 28.01
CA GLN A 476 20.42 -0.91 29.18
C GLN A 476 20.10 0.59 29.22
N GLY A 477 19.60 1.05 30.36
CA GLY A 477 18.97 2.35 30.57
C GLY A 477 19.78 3.51 29.99
N THR A 478 19.36 4.00 28.84
CA THR A 478 19.90 5.20 28.22
C THR A 478 18.89 6.31 28.45
N LEU A 479 19.30 7.33 29.21
CA LEU A 479 18.56 8.58 29.40
C LEU A 479 17.97 9.01 28.04
N ALA A 480 16.64 9.06 27.95
CA ALA A 480 15.96 9.48 26.74
C ALA A 480 16.57 10.80 26.25
N PRO A 481 16.97 10.92 24.98
CA PRO A 481 17.63 12.12 24.49
C PRO A 481 16.68 13.31 24.69
N LYS A 482 17.14 14.34 25.42
CA LYS A 482 16.43 15.59 25.79
C LYS A 482 15.70 16.32 24.63
N LYS A 483 15.91 15.91 23.39
CA LYS A 483 15.22 16.45 22.21
C LYS A 483 13.81 15.87 22.01
N MET A 484 13.55 14.65 22.48
CA MET A 484 12.22 14.05 22.37
C MET A 484 11.21 14.75 23.31
N THR A 485 11.69 15.26 24.45
CA THR A 485 10.90 16.01 25.44
C THR A 485 10.36 17.33 24.90
N VAL A 486 11.16 18.13 24.19
CA VAL A 486 10.71 19.44 23.64
C VAL A 486 9.57 19.26 22.63
N ARG A 487 9.72 18.28 21.73
CA ARG A 487 8.68 17.95 20.74
C ARG A 487 7.39 17.46 21.40
N MET A 488 7.49 16.64 22.46
CA MET A 488 6.31 16.15 23.19
C MET A 488 5.60 17.29 23.93
N GLU A 489 6.35 18.15 24.63
CA GLU A 489 5.79 19.29 25.35
C GLU A 489 5.01 20.23 24.43
N GLN A 490 5.56 20.57 23.26
CA GLN A 490 4.84 21.44 22.33
C GLN A 490 3.64 20.74 21.68
N GLN A 491 3.72 19.43 21.42
CA GLN A 491 2.57 18.67 20.90
C GLN A 491 1.41 18.60 21.88
N GLU A 492 1.69 18.48 23.17
CA GLU A 492 0.66 18.48 24.22
C GLU A 492 -0.06 19.83 24.30
N ARG A 493 0.66 20.94 24.09
CA ARG A 493 0.08 22.29 24.10
C ARG A 493 -0.88 22.58 22.93
N MET A 494 -0.61 22.06 21.73
CA MET A 494 -1.38 22.40 20.52
C MET A 494 -2.63 21.55 20.28
N GLY A 495 -2.80 20.47 21.05
CA GLY A 495 -3.84 19.47 20.82
C GLY A 495 -3.69 18.72 19.49
N ARG A 496 -4.49 17.66 19.30
CA ARG A 496 -4.39 16.79 18.10
C ARG A 496 -4.72 17.53 16.80
N LYS A 497 -5.70 18.44 16.82
CA LYS A 497 -6.14 19.20 15.65
C LYS A 497 -5.03 20.16 15.17
N GLY A 498 -4.53 21.00 16.06
CA GLY A 498 -3.45 21.95 15.74
C GLY A 498 -2.18 21.24 15.26
N LYS A 499 -1.80 20.13 15.93
CA LYS A 499 -0.69 19.28 15.47
C LYS A 499 -0.88 18.81 14.02
N ASN A 500 -2.05 18.32 13.66
CA ASN A 500 -2.33 17.83 12.31
C ASN A 500 -2.33 18.96 11.26
N GLU A 501 -2.86 20.14 11.62
CA GLU A 501 -2.88 21.32 10.75
C GLU A 501 -1.45 21.81 10.45
N ILE A 502 -0.60 21.94 11.48
CA ILE A 502 0.80 22.35 11.31
C ILE A 502 1.58 21.30 10.50
N GLN A 503 1.43 20.01 10.81
CA GLN A 503 2.13 18.97 10.07
C GLN A 503 1.69 18.93 8.60
N THR A 504 0.42 19.20 8.33
CA THR A 504 -0.09 19.32 6.96
C THR A 504 0.47 20.54 6.25
N PHE A 505 0.59 21.68 6.95
CA PHE A 505 1.23 22.89 6.43
C PHE A 505 2.71 22.65 6.07
N ILE A 506 3.50 22.08 7.00
CA ILE A 506 4.93 21.78 6.77
C ILE A 506 5.09 20.77 5.62
N ARG A 507 4.24 19.74 5.56
CA ARG A 507 4.25 18.77 4.45
C ARG A 507 3.94 19.42 3.10
N ARG A 508 2.98 20.35 3.05
CA ARG A 508 2.67 21.10 1.81
C ARG A 508 3.88 21.90 1.33
N TRP A 509 4.59 22.56 2.25
CA TRP A 509 5.83 23.27 1.93
C TRP A 509 6.95 22.34 1.49
N TRP A 510 7.13 21.20 2.17
CA TRP A 510 8.06 20.15 1.74
C TRP A 510 7.83 19.76 0.29
N CYS A 511 6.60 19.37 -0.06
CA CYS A 511 6.22 19.02 -1.44
C CYS A 511 6.49 20.18 -2.42
N LYS A 512 6.18 21.43 -2.03
CA LYS A 512 6.43 22.63 -2.84
C LYS A 512 7.92 22.84 -3.14
N PHE A 513 8.81 22.65 -2.17
CA PHE A 513 10.26 22.81 -2.37
C PHE A 513 10.81 21.85 -3.43
N TYR A 514 10.27 20.63 -3.49
CA TYR A 514 10.73 19.60 -4.41
C TYR A 514 9.88 19.49 -5.69
N LYS A 515 8.92 20.41 -5.89
CA LYS A 515 7.96 20.40 -7.01
C LYS A 515 7.21 19.07 -7.14
N MET A 516 6.85 18.50 -5.99
CA MET A 516 6.06 17.28 -5.90
C MET A 516 4.66 17.59 -5.39
N SER A 517 3.68 16.76 -5.73
CA SER A 517 2.33 16.84 -5.15
C SER A 517 2.23 16.08 -3.83
N SER A 518 3.02 15.01 -3.69
CA SER A 518 2.90 14.03 -2.61
C SER A 518 4.28 13.46 -2.20
N ILE A 519 4.34 12.74 -1.07
CA ILE A 519 5.60 12.10 -0.64
C ILE A 519 5.88 10.86 -1.49
N GLU A 520 4.83 10.27 -2.05
CA GLU A 520 4.85 9.09 -2.89
C GLU A 520 5.61 9.35 -4.20
N GLU A 521 5.66 10.59 -4.69
CA GLU A 521 6.43 10.99 -5.88
C GLU A 521 7.96 10.98 -5.68
N PHE A 522 8.46 10.80 -4.45
CA PHE A 522 9.89 10.66 -4.20
C PHE A 522 10.51 9.40 -4.84
N ILE A 523 9.69 8.53 -5.41
CA ILE A 523 10.12 7.37 -6.19
C ILE A 523 10.95 7.73 -7.42
N VAL A 524 10.68 8.86 -8.07
CA VAL A 524 11.43 9.37 -9.24
C VAL A 524 12.46 10.42 -8.84
N TYR A 525 12.70 10.59 -7.53
CA TYR A 525 13.60 11.63 -7.04
C TYR A 525 15.05 11.31 -7.35
N LYS A 526 15.78 12.31 -7.83
CA LYS A 526 17.24 12.24 -8.01
C LYS A 526 17.92 12.77 -6.75
N ALA A 527 18.45 11.86 -5.94
CA ALA A 527 19.23 12.22 -4.75
C ALA A 527 20.57 12.87 -5.11
N GLN A 528 21.12 13.63 -4.16
CA GLN A 528 22.42 14.28 -4.34
C GLN A 528 23.53 13.26 -4.47
N GLU A 529 24.48 13.54 -5.37
CA GLU A 529 25.65 12.69 -5.55
C GLU A 529 26.52 12.67 -4.29
N GLN A 530 26.91 11.45 -3.88
CA GLN A 530 27.66 11.25 -2.63
C GLN A 530 28.99 12.00 -2.63
N GLN A 531 29.64 12.17 -3.78
CA GLN A 531 30.90 12.91 -3.90
C GLN A 531 30.74 14.38 -3.50
N ILE A 532 29.65 15.02 -3.91
CA ILE A 532 29.36 16.43 -3.57
C ILE A 532 29.07 16.55 -2.08
N VAL A 533 28.29 15.61 -1.53
CA VAL A 533 27.98 15.56 -0.10
C VAL A 533 29.25 15.39 0.74
N LEU A 534 30.18 14.52 0.31
CA LEU A 534 31.46 14.29 0.96
C LEU A 534 32.38 15.51 0.86
N ALA A 535 32.51 16.11 -0.33
CA ALA A 535 33.28 17.33 -0.53
C ALA A 535 32.77 18.48 0.37
N PHE A 536 31.45 18.64 0.50
CA PHE A 536 30.87 19.59 1.44
C PHE A 536 31.16 19.24 2.91
N LYS A 537 31.04 17.95 3.28
CA LYS A 537 31.33 17.48 4.64
C LYS A 537 32.76 17.80 5.07
N ASP A 538 33.69 17.74 4.11
CA ASP A 538 35.13 18.03 4.26
C ASP A 538 35.46 19.52 4.04
N LYS A 539 34.44 20.36 3.82
CA LYS A 539 34.54 21.82 3.58
C LYS A 539 35.28 22.20 2.29
N GLN A 540 35.39 21.29 1.33
CA GLN A 540 36.06 21.50 0.04
C GLN A 540 35.07 21.79 -1.10
N GLY A 541 33.81 21.39 -0.96
CA GLY A 541 32.76 21.59 -1.96
C GLY A 541 31.78 22.72 -1.60
N PRO A 542 31.01 23.23 -2.58
CA PRO A 542 29.93 24.18 -2.33
C PRO A 542 28.84 23.54 -1.45
N GLY A 543 28.22 24.35 -0.60
CA GLY A 543 27.04 23.94 0.16
C GLY A 543 25.75 24.01 -0.66
N PRO A 544 24.64 23.46 -0.15
CA PRO A 544 23.33 23.61 -0.77
C PRO A 544 22.96 25.09 -0.86
N THR A 545 22.32 25.49 -1.96
CA THR A 545 21.89 26.87 -2.19
C THR A 545 20.36 26.98 -2.10
N ASN A 546 19.83 28.21 -2.02
CA ASN A 546 18.37 28.41 -1.96
C ASN A 546 17.64 27.89 -3.21
N ASP A 547 18.32 27.87 -4.36
CA ASP A 547 17.76 27.43 -5.63
C ASP A 547 17.97 25.92 -5.86
N ASP A 548 18.89 25.30 -5.12
CA ASP A 548 19.28 23.90 -5.27
C ASP A 548 19.27 23.16 -3.93
N LEU A 549 18.07 22.76 -3.50
CA LEU A 549 17.84 22.06 -2.23
C LEU A 549 17.86 20.54 -2.38
N ILE A 550 18.69 19.94 -3.24
CA ILE A 550 18.69 18.49 -3.47
C ILE A 550 19.09 17.72 -2.20
N LEU A 551 18.27 16.75 -1.78
CA LEU A 551 18.46 15.94 -0.59
C LEU A 551 19.51 14.84 -0.78
N ASP A 552 20.28 14.61 0.27
CA ASP A 552 21.16 13.46 0.40
C ASP A 552 20.38 12.25 0.95
N PHE A 553 20.41 11.12 0.24
CA PHE A 553 19.81 9.85 0.64
C PHE A 553 20.84 8.73 0.86
N SER A 554 22.13 9.07 0.94
CA SER A 554 23.20 8.12 1.25
C SER A 554 23.12 7.57 2.68
N HIS A 555 24.04 6.67 3.03
CA HIS A 555 24.11 6.10 4.37
C HIS A 555 24.25 7.21 5.43
N GLY A 556 23.39 7.17 6.46
CA GLY A 556 23.42 8.17 7.53
C GLY A 556 22.80 9.51 7.16
N PHE A 557 21.98 9.58 6.10
CA PHE A 557 21.28 10.78 5.61
C PHE A 557 20.62 11.64 6.70
N ALA A 558 20.04 11.03 7.74
CA ALA A 558 19.40 11.74 8.85
C ALA A 558 20.39 12.57 9.69
N SER A 559 21.66 12.18 9.69
CA SER A 559 22.76 12.87 10.37
C SER A 559 23.65 13.67 9.42
N SER A 560 23.37 13.63 8.11
CA SER A 560 24.15 14.30 7.08
C SER A 560 24.22 15.81 7.31
N LYS A 561 25.44 16.36 7.30
CA LYS A 561 25.64 17.82 7.40
C LYS A 561 24.96 18.55 6.24
N TRP A 562 24.91 17.91 5.07
CA TRP A 562 24.24 18.43 3.88
C TRP A 562 22.75 18.67 4.12
N ASN A 563 22.01 17.64 4.54
CA ASN A 563 20.58 17.76 4.84
C ASN A 563 20.29 18.75 5.98
N ARG A 564 21.19 18.85 6.97
CA ARG A 564 21.06 19.87 8.03
C ARG A 564 21.19 21.29 7.48
N ALA A 565 22.13 21.53 6.57
CA ALA A 565 22.28 22.82 5.91
C ALA A 565 21.02 23.17 5.09
N ILE A 566 20.44 22.20 4.37
CA ILE A 566 19.15 22.36 3.68
C ILE A 566 18.04 22.77 4.66
N PHE A 567 17.93 22.09 5.81
CA PHE A 567 16.93 22.44 6.82
C PHE A 567 17.13 23.86 7.36
N SER A 568 18.37 24.28 7.59
CA SER A 568 18.68 25.66 8.01
C SER A 568 18.21 26.71 7.00
N ILE A 569 18.14 26.38 5.72
CA ILE A 569 17.57 27.24 4.67
C ILE A 569 16.04 27.18 4.68
N MET A 570 15.44 25.99 4.77
CA MET A 570 13.99 25.80 4.71
C MET A 570 13.24 26.39 5.92
N ILE A 571 13.82 26.33 7.12
CA ILE A 571 13.13 26.71 8.37
C ILE A 571 12.71 28.18 8.36
N PRO A 572 13.58 29.18 8.09
CA PRO A 572 13.18 30.58 8.00
C PRO A 572 12.07 30.81 6.97
N MET A 573 12.11 30.11 5.84
CA MET A 573 11.07 30.22 4.79
C MET A 573 9.72 29.70 5.29
N ILE A 574 9.70 28.51 5.91
CA ILE A 574 8.49 27.92 6.50
C ILE A 574 7.95 28.82 7.62
N GLN A 575 8.81 29.36 8.48
CA GLN A 575 8.41 30.26 9.56
C GLN A 575 7.84 31.59 9.03
N GLY A 576 8.44 32.15 7.99
CA GLY A 576 7.96 33.36 7.34
C GLY A 576 6.54 33.20 6.78
N GLU A 577 6.24 32.01 6.27
CA GLU A 577 4.95 31.67 5.67
C GLU A 577 3.93 31.26 6.75
N LEU A 578 4.37 30.57 7.79
CA LEU A 578 3.52 30.25 8.95
C LEU A 578 3.02 31.53 9.63
N LYS A 579 3.85 32.57 9.73
CA LYS A 579 3.45 33.89 10.25
C LYS A 579 2.33 34.56 9.44
N LYS A 580 2.14 34.18 8.17
CA LYS A 580 1.06 34.68 7.31
C LYS A 580 -0.26 33.94 7.53
N GLU A 581 -0.24 32.79 8.20
CA GLU A 581 -1.44 31.99 8.50
C GLU A 581 -1.75 32.05 10.02
N PRO A 582 -2.39 33.13 10.51
CA PRO A 582 -2.65 33.32 11.94
C PRO A 582 -3.60 32.29 12.55
N ALA A 583 -4.29 31.50 11.72
CA ALA A 583 -5.13 30.39 12.15
C ALA A 583 -4.31 29.20 12.68
N LEU A 584 -3.03 29.09 12.30
CA LEU A 584 -2.15 28.00 12.70
C LEU A 584 -1.38 28.35 13.99
N PRO A 585 -1.33 27.44 14.98
CA PRO A 585 -0.46 27.59 16.14
C PRO A 585 0.98 27.97 15.79
N ALA A 586 1.55 28.93 16.53
CA ALA A 586 2.97 29.24 16.45
C ALA A 586 3.80 28.04 16.94
N VAL A 587 4.77 27.60 16.14
CA VAL A 587 5.69 26.51 16.47
C VAL A 587 7.14 26.99 16.48
N ASP A 588 7.97 26.31 17.28
CA ASP A 588 9.39 26.63 17.36
C ASP A 588 10.16 26.00 16.18
N SER A 589 11.41 26.43 16.00
CA SER A 589 12.27 25.90 14.95
C SER A 589 12.56 24.41 15.13
N ASP A 590 12.68 23.94 16.38
CA ASP A 590 13.04 22.55 16.69
C ASP A 590 11.93 21.57 16.30
N TYR A 591 10.67 21.94 16.49
CA TYR A 591 9.51 21.20 16.04
C TYR A 591 9.45 21.10 14.52
N ILE A 592 9.77 22.20 13.81
CA ILE A 592 9.85 22.21 12.35
C ILE A 592 10.98 21.26 11.90
N VAL A 593 12.17 21.34 12.50
CA VAL A 593 13.31 20.43 12.21
C VAL A 593 12.90 18.98 12.37
N GLU A 594 12.28 18.61 13.50
CA GLU A 594 11.85 17.23 13.76
C GLU A 594 10.78 16.76 12.77
N THR A 595 9.89 17.67 12.34
CA THR A 595 8.87 17.36 11.34
C THR A 595 9.50 17.17 9.95
N LEU A 596 10.45 18.01 9.56
CA LEU A 596 11.23 17.90 8.32
C LEU A 596 12.08 16.62 8.32
N LEU A 597 12.70 16.26 9.45
CA LEU A 597 13.45 15.00 9.59
C LEU A 597 12.53 13.78 9.42
N GLY A 598 11.32 13.85 9.98
CA GLY A 598 10.29 12.83 9.76
C GLY A 598 9.85 12.72 8.29
N LEU A 599 9.76 13.84 7.58
CA LEU A 599 9.47 13.88 6.13
C LEU A 599 10.63 13.30 5.33
N LEU A 600 11.87 13.70 5.62
CA LEU A 600 13.08 13.17 5.01
C LEU A 600 13.17 11.65 5.11
N ARG A 601 12.89 11.08 6.29
CA ARG A 601 12.87 9.63 6.49
C ARG A 601 11.81 8.95 5.61
N ARG A 602 10.60 9.50 5.53
CA ARG A 602 9.53 8.94 4.67
C ARG A 602 9.86 9.04 3.19
N SER A 603 10.35 10.20 2.75
CA SER A 603 10.82 10.40 1.38
C SER A 603 11.95 9.43 1.02
N ARG A 604 12.90 9.18 1.93
CA ARG A 604 13.96 8.20 1.73
C ARG A 604 13.44 6.78 1.57
N VAL A 605 12.43 6.38 2.36
CA VAL A 605 11.78 5.07 2.24
C VAL A 605 11.14 4.92 0.87
N LYS A 606 10.39 5.93 0.41
CA LYS A 606 9.78 5.93 -0.93
C LYS A 606 10.80 5.89 -2.06
N TRP A 607 11.88 6.67 -1.93
CA TRP A 607 13.00 6.58 -2.86
C TRP A 607 13.67 5.20 -2.87
N ALA A 608 13.83 4.56 -1.69
CA ALA A 608 14.38 3.21 -1.57
C ALA A 608 13.49 2.13 -2.20
N GLU A 609 12.17 2.32 -2.17
CA GLU A 609 11.21 1.41 -2.80
C GLU A 609 11.43 1.36 -4.32
N ALA A 610 11.85 2.47 -4.93
CA ALA A 610 12.11 2.59 -6.37
C ALA A 610 13.51 2.15 -6.81
N LEU A 611 14.38 1.76 -5.88
CA LEU A 611 15.68 1.21 -6.24
C LEU A 611 15.54 -0.26 -6.64
N PRO A 612 16.23 -0.70 -7.72
CA PRO A 612 16.36 -2.11 -8.05
C PRO A 612 16.98 -2.91 -6.90
N ARG A 613 16.41 -4.09 -6.63
CA ARG A 613 16.93 -5.03 -5.63
C ARG A 613 17.45 -6.29 -6.29
N TYR A 614 18.30 -7.05 -5.61
CA TYR A 614 18.62 -8.40 -6.05
C TYR A 614 17.40 -9.30 -5.84
N LYS A 615 17.04 -10.09 -6.86
CA LYS A 615 15.90 -11.00 -6.73
C LYS A 615 16.24 -12.11 -5.72
N THR A 616 15.27 -12.49 -4.90
CA THR A 616 15.42 -13.54 -3.88
C THR A 616 15.99 -14.82 -4.50
N GLY A 617 17.14 -15.29 -3.96
CA GLY A 617 17.78 -16.52 -4.42
C GLY A 617 18.61 -16.40 -5.71
N THR A 618 18.76 -15.20 -6.29
CA THR A 618 19.58 -15.00 -7.48
C THR A 618 20.54 -13.82 -7.32
N THR A 619 21.63 -13.81 -8.08
CA THR A 619 22.53 -12.64 -8.20
C THR A 619 22.04 -11.62 -9.22
N GLN A 620 20.85 -11.83 -9.80
CA GLN A 620 20.28 -10.93 -10.79
C GLN A 620 19.61 -9.75 -10.11
N LEU A 621 19.84 -8.55 -10.64
CA LEU A 621 19.15 -7.34 -10.24
C LEU A 621 17.76 -7.28 -10.89
N GLU A 622 16.77 -6.76 -10.17
CA GLU A 622 15.43 -6.45 -10.70
C GLU A 622 15.56 -5.54 -11.93
N THR A 623 14.76 -5.82 -12.96
CA THR A 623 14.58 -4.91 -14.10
C THR A 623 13.72 -3.71 -13.69
N GLY A 624 13.74 -2.63 -14.48
CA GLY A 624 12.90 -1.47 -14.21
C GLY A 624 11.40 -1.81 -14.15
N GLU A 625 10.94 -2.74 -15.00
CA GLU A 625 9.56 -3.23 -15.01
C GLU A 625 9.20 -3.98 -13.72
N GLU A 626 10.11 -4.83 -13.24
CA GLU A 626 9.92 -5.57 -11.98
C GLU A 626 9.89 -4.62 -10.77
N VAL A 627 10.69 -3.55 -10.76
CA VAL A 627 10.63 -2.51 -9.73
C VAL A 627 9.26 -1.83 -9.73
N VAL A 628 8.76 -1.43 -10.90
CA VAL A 628 7.44 -0.77 -11.04
C VAL A 628 6.34 -1.71 -10.55
N GLN A 629 6.37 -2.98 -10.94
CA GLN A 629 5.41 -4.00 -10.51
C GLN A 629 5.45 -4.18 -8.98
N ARG A 630 6.64 -4.37 -8.39
CA ARG A 630 6.82 -4.49 -6.93
C ARG A 630 6.28 -3.27 -6.18
N MET A 631 6.48 -2.07 -6.72
CA MET A 631 5.97 -0.84 -6.13
C MET A 631 4.45 -0.74 -6.21
N ALA A 632 3.84 -1.13 -7.33
CA ALA A 632 2.39 -1.18 -7.48
C ALA A 632 1.77 -2.15 -6.47
N GLU A 633 2.32 -3.37 -6.34
CA GLU A 633 1.88 -4.38 -5.37
C GLU A 633 2.06 -3.90 -3.92
N THR A 634 3.21 -3.28 -3.60
CA THR A 634 3.45 -2.72 -2.27
C THR A 634 2.48 -1.58 -1.96
N GLY A 635 2.22 -0.71 -2.92
CA GLY A 635 1.24 0.38 -2.80
C GLY A 635 -0.17 -0.15 -2.54
N GLU A 636 -0.62 -1.11 -3.35
CA GLU A 636 -1.92 -1.75 -3.19
C GLU A 636 -2.03 -2.45 -1.83
N HIS A 637 -0.99 -3.18 -1.41
CA HIS A 637 -0.96 -3.85 -0.12
C HIS A 637 -1.07 -2.85 1.04
N VAL A 638 -0.27 -1.76 1.03
CA VAL A 638 -0.33 -0.71 2.05
C VAL A 638 -1.72 -0.05 2.10
N HIS A 639 -2.31 0.23 0.93
CA HIS A 639 -3.67 0.76 0.85
C HIS A 639 -4.71 -0.21 1.42
N LYS A 640 -4.64 -1.50 1.09
CA LYS A 640 -5.52 -2.54 1.64
C LYS A 640 -5.38 -2.67 3.15
N VAL A 641 -4.16 -2.70 3.68
CA VAL A 641 -3.90 -2.76 5.14
C VAL A 641 -4.44 -1.51 5.84
N ALA A 642 -4.20 -0.31 5.28
CA ALA A 642 -4.70 0.94 5.84
C ALA A 642 -6.23 1.01 5.82
N ALA A 643 -6.87 0.61 4.71
CA ALA A 643 -8.33 0.54 4.58
C ALA A 643 -8.93 -0.47 5.58
N SER A 644 -8.30 -1.65 5.72
CA SER A 644 -8.69 -2.66 6.69
C SER A 644 -8.62 -2.13 8.12
N GLN A 645 -7.51 -1.47 8.48
CA GLN A 645 -7.34 -0.88 9.81
C GLN A 645 -8.35 0.24 10.07
N ALA A 646 -8.59 1.13 9.09
CA ALA A 646 -9.62 2.16 9.20
C ALA A 646 -11.02 1.56 9.38
N SER A 647 -11.33 0.44 8.69
CA SER A 647 -12.57 -0.30 8.88
C SER A 647 -12.68 -0.87 10.31
N LYS A 648 -11.63 -1.51 10.83
CA LYS A 648 -11.58 -2.00 12.22
C LYS A 648 -11.83 -0.88 13.23
N VAL A 649 -11.17 0.27 13.08
CA VAL A 649 -11.37 1.45 13.95
C VAL A 649 -12.81 1.92 13.91
N ARG A 650 -13.42 2.04 12.71
CA ARG A 650 -14.82 2.45 12.56
C ARG A 650 -15.78 1.44 13.21
N LYS A 651 -15.54 0.14 13.01
CA LYS A 651 -16.34 -0.95 13.59
C LYS A 651 -16.27 -0.95 15.11
N HIS A 652 -15.07 -0.86 15.69
CA HIS A 652 -14.88 -0.76 17.14
C HIS A 652 -15.61 0.45 17.72
N LYS A 653 -15.38 1.64 17.15
CA LYS A 653 -16.03 2.89 17.60
C LYS A 653 -17.55 2.80 17.53
N ARG A 654 -18.11 2.24 16.46
CA ARG A 654 -19.55 2.02 16.29
C ARG A 654 -20.09 1.10 17.38
N ARG A 655 -19.47 -0.07 17.57
CA ARG A 655 -19.89 -1.06 18.58
C ARG A 655 -19.84 -0.49 20.00
N VAL A 656 -18.77 0.23 20.36
CA VAL A 656 -18.65 0.91 21.65
C VAL A 656 -19.75 1.96 21.83
N MET A 657 -20.06 2.74 20.79
CA MET A 657 -21.16 3.71 20.84
C MET A 657 -22.51 3.03 21.04
N THR A 658 -22.79 1.95 20.29
CA THR A 658 -24.02 1.17 20.38
C THR A 658 -24.20 0.59 21.78
N ALA A 659 -23.17 -0.06 22.33
CA ALA A 659 -23.21 -0.62 23.69
C ALA A 659 -23.48 0.47 24.74
N LYS A 660 -22.79 1.63 24.67
CA LYS A 660 -23.03 2.76 25.59
C LYS A 660 -24.45 3.31 25.52
N LYS A 661 -25.00 3.45 24.30
CA LYS A 661 -26.38 3.92 24.11
C LYS A 661 -27.39 2.92 24.65
N MET A 662 -27.17 1.63 24.39
CA MET A 662 -28.03 0.57 24.89
C MET A 662 -28.03 0.50 26.42
N ILE A 663 -26.86 0.56 27.06
CA ILE A 663 -26.74 0.69 28.52
C ILE A 663 -27.59 1.87 29.03
N SER A 664 -27.47 3.04 28.40
CA SER A 664 -28.24 4.22 28.81
C SER A 664 -29.76 4.04 28.71
N ILE A 665 -30.24 3.35 27.67
CA ILE A 665 -31.67 3.03 27.52
C ILE A 665 -32.10 2.02 28.59
N LYS A 666 -31.35 0.94 28.77
CA LYS A 666 -31.67 -0.14 29.70
C LYS A 666 -31.63 0.32 31.16
N THR A 667 -30.72 1.21 31.51
CA THR A 667 -30.68 1.86 32.83
C THR A 667 -31.94 2.68 33.09
N LYS A 668 -32.49 3.37 32.07
CA LYS A 668 -33.73 4.14 32.22
C LYS A 668 -34.96 3.25 32.35
N ASN A 669 -34.95 2.10 31.67
CA ASN A 669 -36.08 1.17 31.65
C ASN A 669 -36.07 0.17 32.81
N GLY A 670 -34.91 -0.06 33.45
CA GLY A 670 -34.75 -1.08 34.48
C GLY A 670 -34.69 -2.50 33.93
N ASP A 671 -34.17 -2.69 32.71
CA ASP A 671 -34.14 -3.99 32.04
C ASP A 671 -33.15 -4.98 32.72
N VAL A 672 -33.52 -6.25 32.79
CA VAL A 672 -32.73 -7.32 33.44
C VAL A 672 -31.38 -7.58 32.73
N ASP A 673 -31.31 -7.36 31.42
CA ASP A 673 -30.10 -7.57 30.60
C ASP A 673 -29.11 -6.38 30.64
N LEU A 674 -29.35 -5.37 31.49
CA LEU A 674 -28.42 -4.25 31.68
C LEU A 674 -26.99 -4.73 32.01
N GLN A 675 -26.87 -5.75 32.87
CA GLN A 675 -25.57 -6.31 33.25
C GLN A 675 -24.85 -6.94 32.04
N THR A 676 -25.57 -7.63 31.16
CA THR A 676 -25.02 -8.22 29.94
C THR A 676 -24.44 -7.15 29.01
N TRP A 677 -25.13 -6.03 28.82
CA TRP A 677 -24.62 -4.93 28.00
C TRP A 677 -23.41 -4.21 28.61
N GLN A 678 -23.32 -4.13 29.95
CA GLN A 678 -22.11 -3.65 30.63
C GLN A 678 -20.92 -4.59 30.39
N LEU A 679 -21.15 -5.91 30.42
CA LEU A 679 -20.14 -6.90 30.06
C LEU A 679 -19.73 -6.79 28.58
N PHE A 680 -20.65 -6.58 27.65
CA PHE A 680 -20.33 -6.30 26.24
C PHE A 680 -19.41 -5.09 26.08
N LEU A 681 -19.65 -4.01 26.83
CA LEU A 681 -18.78 -2.83 26.80
C LEU A 681 -17.38 -3.13 27.36
N LYS A 682 -17.28 -3.87 28.49
CA LYS A 682 -15.98 -4.31 29.04
C LYS A 682 -15.23 -5.19 28.03
N MET A 683 -15.92 -6.13 27.39
CA MET A 683 -15.37 -6.97 26.32
C MET A 683 -14.82 -6.16 25.15
N LEU A 684 -15.59 -5.20 24.63
CA LEU A 684 -15.15 -4.34 23.53
C LEU A 684 -13.94 -3.46 23.88
N GLN A 685 -13.82 -3.05 25.15
CA GLN A 685 -12.67 -2.29 25.62
C GLN A 685 -11.40 -3.14 25.67
N MET A 686 -11.51 -4.40 26.12
CA MET A 686 -10.39 -5.34 26.13
C MET A 686 -9.99 -5.77 24.71
N LEU A 687 -10.97 -6.08 23.85
CA LEU A 687 -10.71 -6.49 22.47
C LEU A 687 -10.08 -5.40 21.60
N ASP A 688 -10.19 -4.13 21.98
CA ASP A 688 -9.68 -2.97 21.22
C ASP A 688 -9.99 -2.98 19.70
N VAL A 689 -9.22 -2.23 18.92
CA VAL A 689 -9.34 -2.18 17.45
C VAL A 689 -8.84 -3.46 16.80
N ASN A 690 -7.79 -4.08 17.34
CA ASN A 690 -7.14 -5.28 16.82
C ASN A 690 -8.03 -6.51 16.97
N GLY A 691 -8.86 -6.55 18.02
CA GLY A 691 -9.88 -7.58 18.20
C GLY A 691 -11.10 -7.43 17.30
N MET A 692 -11.14 -6.47 16.37
CA MET A 692 -12.17 -6.39 15.33
C MET A 692 -11.78 -7.17 14.08
N SER A 693 -12.75 -7.86 13.46
CA SER A 693 -12.52 -8.54 12.19
C SER A 693 -12.24 -7.56 11.05
N SER A 694 -11.26 -7.90 10.22
CA SER A 694 -11.06 -7.27 8.91
C SER A 694 -12.21 -7.63 7.98
N GLU A 695 -12.58 -6.69 7.12
CA GLU A 695 -13.49 -6.91 5.99
C GLU A 695 -12.70 -6.70 4.70
N GLU A 696 -12.88 -7.59 3.73
CA GLU A 696 -12.40 -7.40 2.37
C GLU A 696 -13.58 -7.18 1.44
N ASP A 697 -13.44 -6.20 0.56
CA ASP A 697 -14.33 -6.00 -0.55
C ASP A 697 -14.04 -7.02 -1.64
N VAL A 698 -15.02 -7.87 -1.92
CA VAL A 698 -14.98 -8.84 -3.00
C VAL A 698 -16.08 -8.47 -3.97
N THR A 699 -15.71 -8.04 -5.17
CA THR A 699 -16.66 -7.87 -6.27
C THR A 699 -17.00 -9.23 -6.86
N ARG A 700 -18.26 -9.66 -6.71
CA ARG A 700 -18.78 -10.87 -7.36
C ARG A 700 -19.81 -10.49 -8.40
N VAL A 701 -19.79 -11.15 -9.55
CA VAL A 701 -20.83 -11.03 -10.56
C VAL A 701 -21.89 -12.10 -10.25
N ILE A 702 -23.02 -11.68 -9.68
CA ILE A 702 -24.15 -12.56 -9.39
C ILE A 702 -25.27 -12.20 -10.35
N GLY A 703 -25.64 -13.14 -11.23
CA GLY A 703 -26.68 -12.90 -12.24
C GLY A 703 -26.32 -11.79 -13.23
N GLY A 704 -25.04 -11.62 -13.58
CA GLY A 704 -24.58 -10.57 -14.49
C GLY A 704 -24.45 -9.17 -13.86
N ILE A 705 -24.81 -9.00 -12.59
CA ILE A 705 -24.66 -7.74 -11.85
C ILE A 705 -23.42 -7.84 -10.96
N THR A 706 -22.47 -6.92 -11.15
CA THR A 706 -21.31 -6.77 -10.27
C THR A 706 -21.79 -6.20 -8.94
N GLN A 707 -21.85 -7.03 -7.91
CA GLN A 707 -22.17 -6.63 -6.55
C GLN A 707 -20.90 -6.65 -5.69
N THR A 708 -20.63 -5.56 -5.00
CA THR A 708 -19.58 -5.50 -3.97
C THR A 708 -20.10 -6.19 -2.71
N MET A 709 -19.50 -7.33 -2.38
CA MET A 709 -19.76 -8.07 -1.16
C MET A 709 -18.63 -7.86 -0.17
N TYR A 710 -18.94 -7.85 1.12
CA TYR A 710 -17.90 -7.79 2.16
C TYR A 710 -17.68 -9.18 2.74
N THR A 711 -16.47 -9.70 2.57
CA THR A 711 -16.06 -10.95 3.23
C THR A 711 -15.46 -10.60 4.59
N ILE A 712 -16.06 -11.10 5.66
CA ILE A 712 -15.56 -10.92 7.02
C ILE A 712 -14.53 -12.01 7.27
N LYS A 713 -13.27 -11.59 7.50
CA LYS A 713 -12.19 -12.51 7.85
C LYS A 713 -12.47 -13.18 9.20
N LEU A 714 -12.25 -14.48 9.25
CA LEU A 714 -12.38 -15.26 10.47
C LEU A 714 -11.19 -14.99 11.40
N CYS A 715 -11.46 -14.61 12.65
CA CYS A 715 -10.42 -14.49 13.67
C CYS A 715 -10.33 -15.82 14.41
N ILE A 716 -9.46 -16.72 13.94
CA ILE A 716 -9.31 -18.09 14.47
C ILE A 716 -9.03 -18.17 15.96
N TRP A 717 -8.33 -17.16 16.49
CA TRP A 717 -7.99 -17.09 17.91
C TRP A 717 -9.18 -16.73 18.80
N ARG A 718 -10.28 -16.24 18.24
CA ARG A 718 -11.39 -15.66 19.01
C ARG A 718 -12.40 -16.75 19.36
N ASN A 719 -12.78 -16.83 20.64
CA ASN A 719 -13.83 -17.72 21.11
C ASN A 719 -15.14 -17.51 20.32
N GLY A 720 -15.79 -18.60 19.90
CA GLY A 720 -17.00 -18.58 19.09
C GLY A 720 -18.18 -17.81 19.71
N ASP A 721 -18.31 -17.79 21.04
CA ASP A 721 -19.39 -17.04 21.70
C ASP A 721 -19.18 -15.52 21.65
N VAL A 722 -17.92 -15.06 21.63
CA VAL A 722 -17.59 -13.65 21.41
C VAL A 722 -18.08 -13.20 20.03
N VAL A 723 -18.07 -14.08 19.03
CA VAL A 723 -18.60 -13.78 17.69
C VAL A 723 -20.10 -13.50 17.77
N LYS A 724 -20.87 -14.33 18.49
CA LYS A 724 -22.31 -14.14 18.69
C LYS A 724 -22.60 -12.82 19.41
N TYR A 725 -21.86 -12.51 20.48
CA TYR A 725 -22.04 -11.25 21.21
C TYR A 725 -21.76 -10.02 20.33
N LEU A 726 -20.76 -10.09 19.43
CA LEU A 726 -20.50 -9.01 18.48
C LEU A 726 -21.63 -8.87 17.45
N GLU A 727 -22.34 -9.95 17.10
CA GLU A 727 -23.55 -9.91 16.27
C GLU A 727 -24.72 -9.26 16.98
N ASP A 728 -24.95 -9.58 18.24
CA ASP A 728 -26.00 -8.95 19.05
C ASP A 728 -25.82 -7.43 19.11
N ILE A 729 -24.56 -6.99 19.28
CA ILE A 729 -24.21 -5.56 19.28
C ILE A 729 -24.43 -4.94 17.89
N ASP A 730 -24.02 -5.62 16.82
CA ASP A 730 -24.21 -5.13 15.46
C ASP A 730 -25.71 -5.07 15.09
N GLY A 731 -26.52 -6.04 15.54
CA GLY A 731 -27.97 -6.10 15.35
C GLY A 731 -28.74 -5.01 16.10
N ALA A 732 -28.20 -4.51 17.21
CA ALA A 732 -28.74 -3.34 17.91
C ALA A 732 -28.35 -2.00 17.25
N SER A 733 -27.31 -1.96 16.42
CA SER A 733 -26.79 -0.72 15.82
C SER A 733 -27.82 0.06 14.97
N PRO A 734 -28.70 -0.57 14.17
CA PRO A 734 -29.72 0.13 13.37
C PRO A 734 -30.69 0.99 14.18
N GLN A 735 -30.85 0.74 15.48
CA GLN A 735 -31.69 1.56 16.36
C GLN A 735 -31.07 2.96 16.60
N PHE A 736 -29.76 3.11 16.36
CA PHE A 736 -28.99 4.31 16.70
C PHE A 736 -28.37 5.01 15.50
N THR A 737 -28.16 4.29 14.41
CA THR A 737 -27.77 4.87 13.12
C THR A 737 -29.06 5.23 12.41
N GLY A 738 -29.26 6.52 12.10
CA GLY A 738 -30.44 6.96 11.34
C GLY A 738 -30.64 6.10 10.09
N LYS A 739 -31.89 5.92 9.66
CA LYS A 739 -32.30 5.09 8.51
C LYS A 739 -31.50 5.44 7.25
N GLY A 740 -30.30 4.88 7.11
CA GLY A 740 -29.47 4.93 5.92
C GLY A 740 -29.64 3.65 5.11
N SER A 741 -28.94 3.57 3.98
CA SER A 741 -28.89 2.40 3.11
C SER A 741 -28.75 1.09 3.90
N HIS A 742 -29.50 0.07 3.47
CA HIS A 742 -29.39 -1.26 4.06
C HIS A 742 -27.92 -1.69 4.04
N PRO A 743 -27.39 -2.26 5.14
CA PRO A 743 -26.01 -2.70 5.18
C PRO A 743 -25.76 -3.65 4.00
N ALA A 744 -24.69 -3.39 3.24
CA ALA A 744 -24.27 -4.26 2.15
C ALA A 744 -24.15 -5.71 2.63
N HIS A 745 -24.45 -6.66 1.74
CA HIS A 745 -24.38 -8.08 2.02
C HIS A 745 -22.99 -8.47 2.54
N ARG A 746 -22.97 -9.23 3.64
CA ARG A 746 -21.73 -9.67 4.28
C ARG A 746 -21.71 -11.19 4.33
N GLU A 747 -20.67 -11.77 3.75
CA GLU A 747 -20.39 -13.20 3.87
C GLU A 747 -19.30 -13.40 4.93
N ARG A 748 -19.49 -14.39 5.79
CA ARG A 748 -18.45 -14.81 6.71
C ARG A 748 -17.62 -15.89 6.04
N GLU A 749 -16.32 -15.74 6.16
CA GLU A 749 -15.41 -16.80 5.77
C GLU A 749 -15.60 -18.00 6.70
N THR A 750 -15.88 -19.16 6.12
CA THR A 750 -16.10 -20.42 6.85
C THR A 750 -14.80 -21.18 7.13
N VAL A 751 -13.77 -20.95 6.31
CA VAL A 751 -12.47 -21.60 6.40
C VAL A 751 -11.38 -20.54 6.47
N PRO A 752 -10.50 -20.55 7.50
CA PRO A 752 -9.40 -19.59 7.59
C PRO A 752 -8.49 -19.65 6.36
N ARG A 753 -8.08 -18.49 5.83
CA ARG A 753 -7.01 -18.44 4.82
C ARG A 753 -5.67 -18.73 5.49
N MET A 754 -5.01 -19.80 5.08
CA MET A 754 -3.74 -20.24 5.69
C MET A 754 -2.59 -19.22 5.60
N ASN A 755 -2.67 -18.26 4.68
CA ASN A 755 -1.58 -17.31 4.43
C ASN A 755 -1.72 -15.98 5.18
N GLU A 756 -2.78 -15.80 5.96
CA GLU A 756 -3.05 -14.53 6.65
C GLU A 756 -2.97 -14.70 8.17
N MET A 757 -1.80 -14.42 8.74
CA MET A 757 -1.65 -14.33 10.19
C MET A 757 -2.47 -13.15 10.72
N VAL A 758 -3.62 -13.43 11.32
CA VAL A 758 -4.38 -12.45 12.09
C VAL A 758 -3.81 -12.42 13.50
N ASN A 759 -2.93 -11.45 13.77
CA ASN A 759 -2.33 -11.27 15.09
C ASN A 759 -3.42 -11.15 16.17
N ALA A 760 -3.38 -12.07 17.14
CA ALA A 760 -4.27 -12.02 18.30
C ALA A 760 -3.86 -10.86 19.22
N PRO A 761 -4.81 -10.09 19.78
CA PRO A 761 -4.49 -9.06 20.76
C PRO A 761 -3.83 -9.70 21.99
N GLN A 762 -2.80 -9.04 22.51
CA GLN A 762 -2.13 -9.41 23.76
C GLN A 762 -2.96 -8.94 24.96
N GLY A 763 -2.79 -9.62 26.11
CA GLY A 763 -3.42 -9.22 27.36
C GLY A 763 -4.93 -9.42 27.38
N LEU A 764 -5.46 -10.43 26.67
CA LEU A 764 -6.87 -10.79 26.84
C LEU A 764 -7.02 -11.87 27.93
N PRO A 765 -8.17 -11.88 28.64
CA PRO A 765 -8.59 -13.02 29.45
C PRO A 765 -8.57 -14.33 28.65
N ARG A 766 -8.11 -15.43 29.26
CA ARG A 766 -8.05 -16.75 28.63
C ARG A 766 -9.37 -17.16 27.94
N ALA A 767 -10.50 -16.83 28.56
CA ALA A 767 -11.83 -17.17 28.05
C ALA A 767 -12.17 -16.52 26.70
N LEU A 768 -11.56 -15.38 26.34
CA LEU A 768 -11.82 -14.72 25.05
C LEU A 768 -11.09 -15.39 23.88
N TYR A 769 -10.10 -16.24 24.17
CA TYR A 769 -9.45 -17.04 23.16
C TYR A 769 -10.23 -18.33 22.90
N ASP A 770 -10.16 -18.80 21.66
CA ASP A 770 -10.61 -20.14 21.32
C ASP A 770 -9.70 -21.18 22.01
N PRO A 771 -10.27 -22.14 22.77
CA PRO A 771 -9.47 -23.08 23.54
C PRO A 771 -8.69 -24.06 22.66
N GLY A 772 -9.21 -24.40 21.48
CA GLY A 772 -8.53 -25.27 20.51
C GLY A 772 -7.32 -24.57 19.92
N TRP A 773 -7.51 -23.36 19.39
CA TRP A 773 -6.42 -22.53 18.88
C TRP A 773 -5.36 -22.26 19.95
N LEU A 774 -5.75 -21.96 21.19
CA LEU A 774 -4.80 -21.71 22.27
C LEU A 774 -3.99 -22.96 22.65
N ALA A 775 -4.57 -24.16 22.52
CA ALA A 775 -3.88 -25.42 22.78
C ALA A 775 -2.87 -25.81 21.68
N GLU A 776 -3.02 -25.25 20.47
CA GLU A 776 -2.07 -25.44 19.36
C GLU A 776 -0.80 -24.59 19.50
N LEU A 777 -0.85 -23.49 20.26
CA LEU A 777 0.28 -22.62 20.50
C LEU A 777 1.28 -23.21 21.50
N ASP A 778 2.56 -23.00 21.25
CA ASP A 778 3.61 -23.39 22.19
C ASP A 778 3.65 -22.47 23.44
N GLU A 779 4.41 -22.86 24.46
CA GLU A 779 4.50 -22.11 25.73
C GLU A 779 5.08 -20.69 25.53
N TYR A 780 5.94 -20.50 24.53
CA TYR A 780 6.55 -19.21 24.24
C TYR A 780 5.54 -18.28 23.56
N GLU A 781 4.80 -18.76 22.57
CA GLU A 781 3.72 -18.04 21.89
C GLU A 781 2.59 -17.67 22.86
N GLN A 782 2.22 -18.57 23.78
CA GLN A 782 1.27 -18.25 24.84
C GLN A 782 1.82 -17.20 25.82
N GLY A 783 3.14 -17.21 26.08
CA GLY A 783 3.84 -16.20 26.84
C GLY A 783 3.76 -14.82 26.19
N ASP A 784 3.99 -14.75 24.88
CA ASP A 784 3.92 -13.52 24.07
C ASP A 784 2.50 -12.91 24.05
N LEU A 785 1.46 -13.73 24.23
CA LEU A 785 0.08 -13.25 24.36
C LEU A 785 -0.21 -12.58 25.71
N CYS A 786 0.63 -12.75 26.74
CA CYS A 786 0.42 -12.17 28.07
C CYS A 786 -0.99 -12.46 28.65
N ILE A 787 -1.45 -13.70 28.54
CA ILE A 787 -2.84 -14.10 28.84
C ILE A 787 -3.21 -13.82 30.30
N PHE A 788 -4.29 -13.07 30.53
CA PHE A 788 -4.77 -12.82 31.88
C PHE A 788 -5.51 -14.03 32.46
N LYS A 789 -5.23 -14.33 33.74
CA LYS A 789 -5.91 -15.39 34.52
C LYS A 789 -7.36 -15.05 34.89
N GLU A 790 -7.79 -13.81 34.73
CA GLU A 790 -9.16 -13.38 35.05
C GLU A 790 -10.15 -14.13 34.15
N THR A 791 -11.17 -14.74 34.75
CA THR A 791 -12.27 -15.37 34.01
C THR A 791 -13.27 -14.30 33.59
N PHE A 792 -13.60 -14.24 32.31
CA PHE A 792 -14.62 -13.31 31.82
C PHE A 792 -16.03 -13.84 32.17
N GLU A 793 -16.71 -13.18 33.12
CA GLU A 793 -17.98 -13.64 33.72
C GLU A 793 -19.05 -14.05 32.70
N LEU A 794 -19.10 -13.35 31.55
CA LEU A 794 -20.07 -13.61 30.49
C LEU A 794 -19.95 -15.04 29.93
N LEU A 795 -18.72 -15.56 29.83
CA LEU A 795 -18.43 -16.88 29.30
C LEU A 795 -18.43 -17.97 30.37
N LYS A 796 -18.27 -17.60 31.65
CA LYS A 796 -18.29 -18.55 32.76
C LYS A 796 -19.68 -19.18 32.95
N LYS A 797 -20.75 -18.39 32.77
CA LYS A 797 -22.15 -18.84 32.96
C LYS A 797 -22.59 -19.90 31.95
N VAL A 798 -21.97 -19.96 30.77
CA VAL A 798 -22.29 -20.96 29.75
C VAL A 798 -21.69 -22.33 30.11
N VAL A 799 -20.48 -22.35 30.68
CA VAL A 799 -19.80 -23.59 31.08
C VAL A 799 -20.46 -24.23 32.29
N GLU A 800 -20.82 -23.45 33.31
CA GLU A 800 -21.50 -23.98 34.51
C GLU A 800 -22.91 -24.54 34.20
N ALA A 801 -23.56 -24.08 33.12
CA ALA A 801 -24.85 -24.63 32.67
C ALA A 801 -24.71 -25.93 31.86
N ALA A 802 -23.57 -26.17 31.22
CA ALA A 802 -23.30 -27.39 30.44
C ALA A 802 -22.82 -28.55 31.32
N ASP A 803 -22.20 -28.26 32.47
CA ASP A 803 -21.73 -29.25 33.44
C ASP A 803 -22.76 -29.61 34.54
N MET A 804 -24.01 -29.13 34.41
CA MET A 804 -25.10 -29.65 35.24
C MET A 804 -25.37 -31.09 34.81
N PRO A 805 -25.13 -32.11 35.67
CA PRO A 805 -25.37 -33.49 35.30
C PRO A 805 -26.83 -33.62 34.87
N GLU A 806 -27.02 -34.24 33.71
CA GLU A 806 -28.31 -34.64 33.16
C GLU A 806 -29.10 -35.28 34.31
N MET A 807 -29.99 -34.50 34.94
CA MET A 807 -30.83 -35.01 36.02
C MET A 807 -31.68 -36.06 35.37
N MET A 808 -31.34 -37.32 35.62
CA MET A 808 -32.19 -38.45 35.30
C MET A 808 -33.55 -38.13 35.91
N VAL A 809 -34.49 -37.83 35.03
CA VAL A 809 -35.90 -37.76 35.36
C VAL A 809 -36.26 -39.21 35.69
N GLU A 810 -36.19 -39.57 36.97
CA GLU A 810 -36.88 -40.76 37.45
C GLU A 810 -38.36 -40.53 37.17
N GLU A 811 -38.84 -41.24 36.13
CA GLU A 811 -40.25 -41.49 35.89
C GLU A 811 -40.82 -42.13 37.16
N VAL A 812 -41.66 -41.35 37.87
CA VAL A 812 -42.45 -41.87 38.98
C VAL A 812 -43.81 -42.27 38.40
N ASP A 813 -44.01 -43.59 38.30
CA ASP A 813 -45.30 -44.25 38.04
C ASP A 813 -46.32 -44.05 39.17
#